data_AF-A0A1G7VRH9-F1
#
_entry.id   AF-A0A1G7VRH9-F1
#
_cell.length_a   1.000
_cell.length_b   1.000
_cell.length_c   1.000
_cell.angle_alpha   90.00
_cell.angle_beta   90.00
_cell.angle_gamma   90.00
#
_symmetry.space_group_name_H-M   'P 1'
#
loop_
_entity.id
_entity.type
_entity.pdbx_description
1 polymer ?
#
loop_
_entity_poly.entity_id
_entity_poly.type
_entity_poly.pdbx_seq_one_letter_code
_entity_poly.pdbx_strand_id
1 'polypeptide(L)'
;MGPCAGTVLVHAIGGGDLGIPGAVHFSIAVPDYEGASDAVGKERRPLRKVFDGLAKAEIPPAGVVLLGTTTPSVPGGPTLARCAAEIRERLVSDSGLCGARFDASAVAVVEIDDRGLRATNRALAPWLLARRPEELLVTTGSGALSLSMGAVCAGLEAGIPVRILHIDRASLPYSLDGPRDMEAHLDAWLVRHRFWDALRELDEEKAEVWRLLAERQAGGVAVPKERAVRLAALGVDEGKVGKLRERTETMRAALFERLGRGEAADYGLLRAWYVETLDGLRKRENLSPETQTVVSRLVAELRNRAGGVGNLSGRLQIAMHDLKCDITSACAAMVKDEKLTDLYRHAASHRAHLTPELQVPGHLPPTLVSAADRWEKGDQGVNLIKRLGRTPWPALGSGDVLGLLAVGMGRPGREVDDLRAAKAVLGQLALRRDRLLRQGVVRLRLLASPEVGRRAHDLAREIAGGGADIKVIDGVEGDLYAVRDHVVEALSSEAAPTGRTGSGSLRDVDELVLVLNPGPPMTNYGMVAAGVDWSLRAACPLWLTELGRDSEGHPELWHGDPVLARLGLDSVLARLAAGAVRRLDLRTAQRLVERGSDALRELLPDLRRFEADVFARDEWGIGREKVARRRLMLIDEVCADLPVPSAYLAVESLRPGLFPWQKWREKRAESPALDELAVLANKSLHGHAMDRRPDGKYRPLDVDKIRALLHQAVCELGGPRPDDDELITRYKSLMLVFGEKLPE
;
A
#
# COMPACT_ATOMS: atom_id res chain seq x y z
N MET A 1 25.99 -8.79 25.93
CA MET A 1 26.65 -8.06 24.82
C MET A 1 26.09 -6.65 24.85
N GLY A 2 26.94 -5.63 25.05
CA GLY A 2 26.50 -4.23 25.17
C GLY A 2 26.18 -3.57 23.82
N PRO A 3 25.63 -2.35 23.84
CA PRO A 3 25.39 -1.56 22.63
C PRO A 3 26.70 -1.33 21.84
N CYS A 4 26.60 -1.31 20.51
CA CYS A 4 27.74 -0.99 19.64
C CYS A 4 27.76 0.53 19.46
N ALA A 5 28.59 1.24 20.24
CA ALA A 5 28.71 2.69 20.12
C ALA A 5 29.44 3.06 18.81
N GLY A 6 28.90 4.00 18.04
CA GLY A 6 29.50 4.54 16.81
C GLY A 6 29.05 3.92 15.48
N THR A 7 29.73 4.31 14.40
CA THR A 7 29.44 3.95 13.01
C THR A 7 29.86 2.52 12.67
N VAL A 8 28.97 1.72 12.08
CA VAL A 8 29.27 0.34 11.65
C VAL A 8 29.34 0.24 10.13
N LEU A 9 30.42 -0.36 9.62
CA LEU A 9 30.57 -0.68 8.20
C LEU A 9 29.87 -2.01 7.90
N VAL A 10 28.89 -2.01 7.01
CA VAL A 10 28.24 -3.23 6.50
C VAL A 10 28.77 -3.50 5.09
N HIS A 11 29.49 -4.60 4.90
CA HIS A 11 30.13 -4.96 3.64
C HIS A 11 29.62 -6.28 3.09
N ALA A 12 29.02 -6.26 1.91
CA ALA A 12 28.55 -7.46 1.22
C ALA A 12 29.68 -8.11 0.42
N ILE A 13 30.03 -9.36 0.76
CA ILE A 13 31.07 -10.11 0.05
C ILE A 13 30.58 -10.42 -1.37
N GLY A 14 31.32 -9.95 -2.37
CA GLY A 14 31.06 -10.26 -3.77
C GLY A 14 32.30 -10.77 -4.50
N GLY A 15 32.17 -11.08 -5.79
CA GLY A 15 33.27 -11.60 -6.61
C GLY A 15 34.49 -10.67 -6.65
N GLY A 16 34.29 -9.36 -6.53
CA GLY A 16 35.39 -8.39 -6.47
C GLY A 16 36.29 -8.54 -5.23
N ASP A 17 35.72 -8.97 -4.10
CA ASP A 17 36.50 -9.23 -2.86
C ASP A 17 37.35 -10.49 -2.97
N LEU A 18 36.97 -11.41 -3.86
CA LEU A 18 37.67 -12.68 -4.06
C LEU A 18 38.71 -12.59 -5.18
N GLY A 19 38.82 -11.43 -5.86
CA GLY A 19 39.65 -11.27 -7.05
C GLY A 19 39.11 -11.98 -8.29
N ILE A 20 37.81 -12.30 -8.32
CA ILE A 20 37.18 -13.08 -9.39
C ILE A 20 36.36 -12.14 -10.29
N PRO A 21 36.84 -11.81 -11.50
CA PRO A 21 36.14 -10.89 -12.39
C PRO A 21 34.88 -11.54 -12.97
N GLY A 22 33.70 -11.07 -12.56
CA GLY A 22 32.43 -11.15 -13.32
C GLY A 22 31.93 -12.54 -13.74
N ALA A 23 32.48 -13.63 -13.22
CA ALA A 23 32.15 -14.99 -13.65
C ALA A 23 30.84 -15.49 -13.01
N VAL A 24 30.05 -16.20 -13.80
CA VAL A 24 28.82 -16.92 -13.40
C VAL A 24 29.15 -18.10 -12.48
N HIS A 25 30.42 -18.53 -12.44
CA HIS A 25 30.89 -19.71 -11.74
C HIS A 25 32.17 -19.41 -10.95
N PHE A 26 32.13 -19.63 -9.63
CA PHE A 26 33.26 -19.45 -8.71
C PHE A 26 34.11 -20.73 -8.58
N SER A 27 34.08 -21.61 -9.58
CA SER A 27 34.82 -22.87 -9.53
C SER A 27 36.29 -22.63 -9.85
N ILE A 28 37.18 -22.99 -8.91
CA ILE A 28 38.61 -23.33 -9.06
C ILE A 28 39.64 -22.28 -8.58
N ALA A 29 39.29 -21.00 -8.36
CA ALA A 29 40.27 -20.01 -7.88
C ALA A 29 40.34 -19.92 -6.34
N VAL A 30 41.56 -19.95 -5.77
CA VAL A 30 41.80 -19.59 -4.36
C VAL A 30 41.48 -18.10 -4.19
N PRO A 31 40.58 -17.70 -3.26
CA PRO A 31 40.27 -16.30 -3.04
C PRO A 31 41.51 -15.47 -2.69
N ASP A 32 41.66 -14.34 -3.35
CA ASP A 32 42.68 -13.35 -3.00
C ASP A 32 42.01 -12.12 -2.37
N TYR A 33 42.05 -12.07 -1.03
CA TYR A 33 41.38 -11.03 -0.25
C TYR A 33 42.16 -9.72 -0.15
N GLU A 34 43.47 -9.72 -0.44
CA GLU A 34 44.32 -8.53 -0.30
C GLU A 34 44.63 -7.85 -1.62
N GLY A 35 44.78 -8.62 -2.70
CA GLY A 35 45.28 -8.12 -3.97
C GLY A 35 46.74 -7.71 -3.89
N ALA A 36 47.32 -7.32 -5.03
CA ALA A 36 48.65 -6.73 -5.05
C ALA A 36 48.65 -5.36 -4.34
N SER A 37 49.71 -5.06 -3.58
CA SER A 37 49.82 -3.83 -2.78
C SER A 37 49.84 -2.54 -3.62
N ASP A 38 50.26 -2.65 -4.88
CA ASP A 38 50.33 -1.58 -5.88
C ASP A 38 49.15 -1.58 -6.87
N ALA A 39 48.17 -2.47 -6.68
CA ALA A 39 47.02 -2.57 -7.56
C ALA A 39 46.21 -1.27 -7.59
N VAL A 40 45.77 -0.86 -8.79
CA VAL A 40 44.96 0.33 -9.02
C VAL A 40 43.63 -0.02 -9.71
N GLY A 41 42.67 0.90 -9.65
CA GLY A 41 41.39 0.73 -10.35
C GLY A 41 40.65 -0.54 -9.94
N LYS A 42 40.20 -1.34 -10.91
CA LYS A 42 39.42 -2.58 -10.67
C LYS A 42 40.22 -3.71 -10.04
N GLU A 43 41.56 -3.69 -10.14
CA GLU A 43 42.42 -4.74 -9.58
C GLU A 43 42.66 -4.55 -8.08
N ARG A 44 42.47 -3.33 -7.56
CA ARG A 44 42.52 -3.05 -6.13
C ARG A 44 41.29 -3.61 -5.43
N ARG A 45 41.49 -4.37 -4.35
CA ARG A 45 40.39 -5.04 -3.64
C ARG A 45 39.39 -4.04 -3.01
N PRO A 46 38.07 -4.35 -3.02
CA PRO A 46 37.05 -3.44 -2.49
C PRO A 46 37.29 -3.00 -1.05
N LEU A 47 37.59 -3.92 -0.13
CA LEU A 47 37.85 -3.59 1.28
C LEU A 47 39.05 -2.65 1.46
N ARG A 48 40.13 -2.83 0.69
CA ARG A 48 41.27 -1.90 0.67
C ARG A 48 40.82 -0.50 0.31
N LYS A 49 40.08 -0.35 -0.79
CA LYS A 49 39.57 0.96 -1.23
C LYS A 49 38.67 1.60 -0.17
N VAL A 50 37.84 0.79 0.48
CA VAL A 50 36.91 1.24 1.53
C VAL A 50 37.67 1.76 2.74
N PHE A 51 38.58 0.98 3.31
CA PHE A 51 39.33 1.41 4.50
C PHE A 51 40.21 2.63 4.21
N ASP A 52 40.92 2.65 3.07
CA ASP A 52 41.75 3.78 2.69
C ASP A 52 40.90 5.05 2.43
N GLY A 53 39.72 4.88 1.82
CA GLY A 53 38.77 5.97 1.59
C GLY A 53 38.19 6.54 2.88
N LEU A 54 37.78 5.69 3.82
CA LEU A 54 37.24 6.08 5.12
C LEU A 54 38.30 6.73 6.00
N ALA A 55 39.53 6.22 5.98
CA ALA A 55 40.66 6.85 6.67
C ALA A 55 40.92 8.27 6.12
N LYS A 56 40.89 8.44 4.78
CA LYS A 56 41.03 9.75 4.15
C LYS A 56 39.89 10.72 4.51
N ALA A 57 38.68 10.20 4.70
CA ALA A 57 37.52 11.00 5.08
C ALA A 57 37.43 11.27 6.59
N GLU A 58 38.34 10.70 7.38
CA GLU A 58 38.32 10.77 8.85
C GLU A 58 37.02 10.18 9.46
N ILE A 59 36.50 9.10 8.86
CA ILE A 59 35.30 8.39 9.31
C ILE A 59 35.66 6.92 9.65
N PRO A 60 36.41 6.67 10.74
CA PRO A 60 36.78 5.31 11.10
C PRO A 60 35.56 4.53 11.57
N PRO A 61 35.26 3.34 11.02
CA PRO A 61 34.17 2.51 11.52
C PRO A 61 34.53 1.94 12.89
N ALA A 62 33.59 1.98 13.83
CA ALA A 62 33.71 1.34 15.15
C ALA A 62 33.57 -0.19 15.07
N GLY A 63 32.99 -0.71 13.99
CA GLY A 63 32.89 -2.15 13.73
C GLY A 63 32.57 -2.46 12.27
N VAL A 64 32.71 -3.75 11.92
CA VAL A 64 32.48 -4.28 10.57
C VAL A 64 31.51 -5.46 10.63
N VAL A 65 30.50 -5.42 9.78
CA VAL A 65 29.55 -6.52 9.54
C VAL A 65 29.77 -7.01 8.12
N LEU A 66 30.12 -8.28 7.98
CA LEU A 66 30.33 -8.94 6.70
C LEU A 66 29.10 -9.77 6.34
N LEU A 67 28.56 -9.55 5.15
CA LEU A 67 27.39 -10.26 4.64
C LEU A 67 27.82 -11.32 3.63
N GLY A 68 27.39 -12.56 3.82
CA GLY A 68 27.71 -13.65 2.90
C GLY A 68 26.58 -14.68 2.80
N THR A 69 26.31 -15.15 1.58
CA THR A 69 25.28 -16.18 1.35
C THR A 69 25.78 -17.57 1.75
N THR A 70 24.89 -18.39 2.32
CA THR A 70 25.12 -19.81 2.65
C THR A 70 24.87 -20.71 1.44
N THR A 71 24.12 -20.24 0.45
CA THR A 71 23.94 -20.95 -0.83
C THR A 71 25.19 -20.79 -1.72
N PRO A 72 25.86 -21.90 -2.11
CA PRO A 72 27.05 -21.83 -2.94
C PRO A 72 26.68 -21.47 -4.38
N SER A 73 27.62 -20.85 -5.10
CA SER A 73 27.40 -20.44 -6.49
C SER A 73 27.46 -21.54 -7.53
N VAL A 74 28.04 -22.66 -7.17
CA VAL A 74 28.09 -23.90 -7.94
C VAL A 74 27.94 -25.05 -6.94
N PRO A 75 27.34 -26.19 -7.34
CA PRO A 75 27.29 -27.37 -6.49
C PRO A 75 28.69 -27.75 -5.99
N GLY A 76 28.87 -27.84 -4.66
CA GLY A 76 30.16 -28.20 -4.03
C GLY A 76 31.21 -27.09 -3.91
N GLY A 77 30.92 -25.85 -4.33
CA GLY A 77 31.83 -24.70 -4.19
C GLY A 77 31.80 -24.04 -2.79
N PRO A 78 32.76 -23.14 -2.48
CA PRO A 78 32.73 -22.31 -1.28
C PRO A 78 31.47 -21.43 -1.21
N THR A 79 30.98 -21.16 -0.01
CA THR A 79 29.90 -20.20 0.23
C THR A 79 30.51 -18.81 0.49
N LEU A 80 29.77 -17.75 0.17
CA LEU A 80 30.22 -16.38 0.48
C LEU A 80 30.24 -16.15 1.99
N ALA A 81 29.39 -16.84 2.76
CA ALA A 81 29.45 -16.88 4.23
C ALA A 81 30.79 -17.43 4.74
N ARG A 82 31.32 -18.51 4.13
CA ARG A 82 32.63 -19.04 4.49
C ARG A 82 33.74 -18.04 4.19
N CYS A 83 33.71 -17.40 3.02
CA CYS A 83 34.66 -16.33 2.68
C CYS A 83 34.56 -15.15 3.66
N ALA A 84 33.37 -14.76 4.11
CA ALA A 84 33.19 -13.72 5.11
C ALA A 84 33.83 -14.11 6.47
N ALA A 85 33.73 -15.37 6.87
CA ALA A 85 34.41 -15.88 8.07
C ALA A 85 35.94 -15.82 7.93
N GLU A 86 36.49 -16.22 6.79
CA GLU A 86 37.93 -16.12 6.52
C GLU A 86 38.42 -14.66 6.52
N ILE A 87 37.64 -13.72 5.96
CA ILE A 87 37.92 -12.28 6.03
C ILE A 87 37.87 -11.77 7.48
N ARG A 88 36.88 -12.20 8.26
CA ARG A 88 36.76 -11.86 9.68
C ARG A 88 38.01 -12.30 10.45
N GLU A 89 38.46 -13.54 10.27
CA GLU A 89 39.66 -14.07 10.93
C GLU A 89 40.90 -13.21 10.67
N ARG A 90 41.05 -12.69 9.45
CA ARG A 90 42.14 -11.79 9.10
C ARG A 90 41.97 -10.38 9.67
N LEU A 91 40.76 -9.82 9.68
CA LEU A 91 40.51 -8.49 10.26
C LEU A 91 40.75 -8.43 11.78
N VAL A 92 40.62 -9.56 12.48
CA VAL A 92 40.84 -9.66 13.94
C VAL A 92 42.23 -10.19 14.31
N SER A 93 43.05 -10.56 13.32
CA SER A 93 44.41 -11.04 13.55
C SER A 93 45.37 -9.90 13.87
N ASP A 94 46.57 -10.24 14.34
CA ASP A 94 47.61 -9.23 14.59
C ASP A 94 48.10 -8.53 13.31
N SER A 95 48.05 -9.21 12.16
CA SER A 95 48.43 -8.65 10.86
C SER A 95 47.34 -7.75 10.27
N GLY A 96 46.09 -7.91 10.70
CA GLY A 96 44.93 -7.27 10.10
C GLY A 96 44.67 -7.74 8.66
N LEU A 97 43.76 -7.03 7.99
CA LEU A 97 43.48 -7.20 6.56
C LEU A 97 43.36 -5.82 5.92
N CYS A 98 43.98 -5.65 4.75
CA CYS A 98 43.88 -4.41 3.98
C CYS A 98 44.31 -3.14 4.76
N GLY A 99 45.23 -3.28 5.73
CA GLY A 99 45.71 -2.15 6.55
C GLY A 99 44.80 -1.78 7.72
N ALA A 100 43.71 -2.54 7.94
CA ALA A 100 42.79 -2.35 9.06
C ALA A 100 42.83 -3.55 10.02
N ARG A 101 42.65 -3.26 11.31
CA ARG A 101 42.57 -4.25 12.40
C ARG A 101 41.43 -3.84 13.34
N PHE A 102 40.69 -4.83 13.81
CA PHE A 102 39.55 -4.64 14.71
C PHE A 102 39.59 -5.63 15.87
N ASP A 103 38.95 -5.28 16.98
CA ASP A 103 38.70 -6.22 18.07
C ASP A 103 37.74 -7.32 17.62
N ALA A 104 37.89 -8.52 18.20
CA ALA A 104 37.08 -9.69 17.85
C ALA A 104 35.56 -9.46 18.03
N SER A 105 35.17 -8.59 18.97
CA SER A 105 33.78 -8.18 19.21
C SER A 105 33.27 -7.13 18.23
N ALA A 106 34.16 -6.44 17.52
CA ALA A 106 33.84 -5.39 16.56
C ALA A 106 33.63 -5.92 15.14
N VAL A 107 33.94 -7.20 14.86
CA VAL A 107 33.71 -7.83 13.54
C VAL A 107 32.70 -8.97 13.65
N ALA A 108 31.59 -8.85 12.92
CA ALA A 108 30.55 -9.87 12.84
C ALA A 108 30.36 -10.38 11.41
N VAL A 109 29.97 -11.65 11.29
CA VAL A 109 29.46 -12.24 10.04
C VAL A 109 27.97 -12.43 10.20
N VAL A 110 27.19 -11.97 9.23
CA VAL A 110 25.75 -12.26 9.12
C VAL A 110 25.57 -13.16 7.91
N GLU A 111 25.16 -14.39 8.19
CA GLU A 111 24.89 -15.41 7.19
C GLU A 111 23.52 -15.20 6.57
N ILE A 112 23.43 -15.38 5.25
CA ILE A 112 22.22 -15.09 4.48
C ILE A 112 21.82 -16.32 3.68
N ASP A 113 20.59 -16.79 3.84
CA ASP A 113 20.14 -18.06 3.25
C ASP A 113 20.07 -18.02 1.71
N ASP A 114 19.80 -16.84 1.14
CA ASP A 114 19.56 -16.65 -0.30
C ASP A 114 20.16 -15.34 -0.83
N ARG A 115 20.26 -15.20 -2.15
CA ARG A 115 20.90 -14.08 -2.86
C ARG A 115 20.06 -12.82 -2.95
N GLY A 116 18.80 -12.86 -2.51
CA GLY A 116 17.88 -11.72 -2.62
C GLY A 116 18.00 -10.72 -1.47
N LEU A 117 17.51 -9.50 -1.72
CA LEU A 117 17.41 -8.44 -0.71
C LEU A 117 16.67 -8.89 0.53
N ARG A 118 15.62 -9.70 0.36
CA ARG A 118 14.71 -10.09 1.44
C ARG A 118 15.39 -10.95 2.48
N ALA A 119 16.17 -11.92 2.01
CA ALA A 119 16.94 -12.80 2.88
C ALA A 119 17.96 -11.98 3.67
N THR A 120 18.59 -10.99 3.03
CA THR A 120 19.55 -10.10 3.68
C THR A 120 18.90 -9.22 4.74
N ASN A 121 17.77 -8.60 4.40
CA ASN A 121 17.03 -7.75 5.34
C ASN A 121 16.62 -8.56 6.58
N ARG A 122 16.00 -9.74 6.38
CA ARG A 122 15.57 -10.64 7.46
C ARG A 122 16.71 -11.06 8.38
N ALA A 123 17.90 -11.29 7.83
CA ALA A 123 19.06 -11.69 8.61
C ALA A 123 19.70 -10.51 9.38
N LEU A 124 19.78 -9.33 8.76
CA LEU A 124 20.49 -8.17 9.32
C LEU A 124 19.63 -7.34 10.28
N ALA A 125 18.33 -7.17 10.03
CA ALA A 125 17.46 -6.31 10.85
C ALA A 125 17.46 -6.70 12.34
N PRO A 126 17.34 -7.98 12.74
CA PRO A 126 17.43 -8.38 14.15
C PRO A 126 18.79 -8.05 14.79
N TRP A 127 19.88 -8.18 14.02
CA TRP A 127 21.23 -7.86 14.49
C TRP A 127 21.35 -6.37 14.81
N LEU A 128 20.77 -5.52 13.95
CA LEU A 128 20.74 -4.07 14.09
C LEU A 128 19.89 -3.61 15.26
N LEU A 129 18.67 -4.15 15.40
CA LEU A 129 17.76 -3.82 16.50
C LEU A 129 18.36 -4.16 17.87
N ALA A 130 19.13 -5.25 17.96
CA ALA A 130 19.78 -5.68 19.18
C ALA A 130 20.98 -4.81 19.59
N ARG A 131 21.67 -4.17 18.63
CA ARG A 131 22.94 -3.45 18.87
C ARG A 131 22.81 -1.93 18.79
N ARG A 132 21.84 -1.45 18.01
CA ARG A 132 21.52 -0.03 17.75
C ARG A 132 22.77 0.82 17.49
N PRO A 133 23.55 0.52 16.44
CA PRO A 133 24.64 1.42 16.05
C PRO A 133 24.11 2.82 15.72
N GLU A 134 24.96 3.82 15.89
CA GLU A 134 24.58 5.23 15.63
C GLU A 134 24.35 5.47 14.14
N GLU A 135 25.06 4.73 13.28
CA GLU A 135 24.99 4.86 11.84
C GLU A 135 25.52 3.60 11.14
N LEU A 136 25.01 3.33 9.94
CA LEU A 136 25.52 2.31 9.04
C LEU A 136 26.19 2.93 7.81
N LEU A 137 27.38 2.43 7.47
CA LEU A 137 28.02 2.63 6.17
C LEU A 137 27.84 1.35 5.37
N VAL A 138 26.96 1.35 4.37
CA VAL A 138 26.73 0.16 3.54
C VAL A 138 27.58 0.24 2.29
N THR A 139 28.51 -0.70 2.13
CA THR A 139 29.40 -0.72 0.97
C THR A 139 28.69 -1.22 -0.28
N THR A 140 29.19 -0.78 -1.43
CA THR A 140 28.64 -1.12 -2.73
C THR A 140 29.72 -1.25 -3.79
N GLY A 141 29.48 -2.09 -4.80
CA GLY A 141 30.41 -2.29 -5.93
C GLY A 141 31.28 -3.54 -5.82
N SER A 142 31.12 -4.37 -4.79
CA SER A 142 31.79 -5.68 -4.65
C SER A 142 31.25 -6.77 -5.58
N GLY A 143 30.08 -6.55 -6.21
CA GLY A 143 29.38 -7.53 -7.03
C GLY A 143 28.21 -8.23 -6.32
N ALA A 144 27.85 -7.79 -5.11
CA ALA A 144 26.71 -8.29 -4.32
C ALA A 144 25.66 -7.19 -4.09
N LEU A 145 25.10 -6.64 -5.19
CA LEU A 145 24.15 -5.52 -5.15
C LEU A 145 22.91 -5.83 -4.31
N SER A 146 22.26 -6.98 -4.53
CA SER A 146 21.04 -7.37 -3.81
C SER A 146 21.26 -7.44 -2.29
N LEU A 147 22.41 -7.95 -1.84
CA LEU A 147 22.76 -7.99 -0.41
C LEU A 147 22.99 -6.59 0.15
N SER A 148 23.72 -5.75 -0.58
CA SER A 148 23.96 -4.36 -0.19
C SER A 148 22.64 -3.58 -0.07
N MET A 149 21.71 -3.81 -0.99
CA MET A 149 20.38 -3.21 -0.96
C MET A 149 19.50 -3.75 0.16
N GLY A 150 19.54 -5.05 0.44
CA GLY A 150 18.88 -5.62 1.61
C GLY A 150 19.42 -5.05 2.93
N ALA A 151 20.72 -4.74 2.99
CA ALA A 151 21.32 -4.08 4.14
C ALA A 151 20.87 -2.63 4.31
N VAL A 152 20.77 -1.88 3.20
CA VAL A 152 20.15 -0.55 3.19
C VAL A 152 18.71 -0.66 3.72
N CYS A 153 17.91 -1.61 3.23
CA CYS A 153 16.53 -1.81 3.69
C CYS A 153 16.45 -2.13 5.18
N ALA A 154 17.33 -2.99 5.71
CA ALA A 154 17.39 -3.34 7.13
C ALA A 154 17.80 -2.16 8.02
N GLY A 155 18.81 -1.39 7.61
CA GLY A 155 19.26 -0.18 8.33
C GLY A 155 18.15 0.86 8.43
N LEU A 156 17.54 1.10 7.28
CA LEU A 156 16.33 1.88 7.16
C LEU A 156 15.27 1.33 8.16
N GLU A 157 14.95 0.04 8.13
CA GLU A 157 13.88 -0.56 8.95
C GLU A 157 14.13 -0.45 10.45
N ALA A 158 15.38 -0.60 10.87
CA ALA A 158 15.79 -0.42 12.25
C ALA A 158 15.80 1.06 12.71
N GLY A 159 15.46 2.01 11.83
CA GLY A 159 15.50 3.44 12.13
C GLY A 159 16.91 4.00 12.30
N ILE A 160 17.92 3.31 11.72
CA ILE A 160 19.32 3.70 11.85
C ILE A 160 19.70 4.53 10.64
N PRO A 161 20.38 5.68 10.81
CA PRO A 161 20.95 6.44 9.70
C PRO A 161 21.81 5.54 8.79
N VAL A 162 21.54 5.56 7.49
CA VAL A 162 22.27 4.76 6.50
C VAL A 162 22.97 5.67 5.51
N ARG A 163 24.29 5.50 5.37
CA ARG A 163 25.06 6.06 4.26
C ARG A 163 25.55 4.98 3.31
N ILE A 164 25.38 5.21 2.01
CA ILE A 164 25.86 4.33 0.95
C ILE A 164 27.30 4.69 0.62
N LEU A 165 28.18 3.70 0.62
CA LEU A 165 29.60 3.85 0.34
C LEU A 165 29.96 3.12 -0.96
N HIS A 166 30.23 3.85 -2.04
CA HIS A 166 30.75 3.22 -3.26
C HIS A 166 32.24 2.91 -3.08
N ILE A 167 32.66 1.67 -3.36
CA ILE A 167 34.05 1.25 -3.14
C ILE A 167 35.07 2.13 -3.87
N ASP A 168 34.75 2.62 -5.07
CA ASP A 168 35.64 3.49 -5.85
C ASP A 168 35.61 4.97 -5.41
N ARG A 169 34.68 5.34 -4.53
CA ARG A 169 34.53 6.70 -3.97
C ARG A 169 34.31 6.66 -2.45
N ALA A 170 34.98 5.75 -1.76
CA ALA A 170 34.76 5.50 -0.33
C ALA A 170 35.16 6.66 0.60
N SER A 171 35.70 7.77 0.08
CA SER A 171 35.93 9.00 0.86
C SER A 171 34.72 9.93 0.90
N LEU A 172 33.64 9.62 0.17
CA LEU A 172 32.42 10.42 0.11
C LEU A 172 31.20 9.54 0.37
N PRO A 173 30.94 9.11 1.63
CA PRO A 173 29.74 8.37 1.97
C PRO A 173 28.50 9.20 1.68
N TYR A 174 27.53 8.61 1.00
CA TYR A 174 26.28 9.25 0.61
C TYR A 174 25.22 9.04 1.68
N SER A 175 24.70 10.11 2.26
CA SER A 175 23.55 9.98 3.14
C SER A 175 22.27 9.76 2.34
N LEU A 176 21.58 8.65 2.62
CA LEU A 176 20.14 8.58 2.38
C LEU A 176 19.47 9.46 3.44
N ASP A 177 19.69 10.79 3.36
CA ASP A 177 19.01 11.73 4.24
C ASP A 177 17.53 11.40 4.13
N GLY A 178 16.95 10.94 5.24
CA GLY A 178 15.54 10.60 5.32
C GLY A 178 14.71 11.73 4.74
N PRO A 179 13.52 11.44 4.19
CA PRO A 179 12.74 12.51 3.57
C PRO A 179 12.54 13.62 4.60
N ARG A 180 12.90 14.84 4.19
CA ARG A 180 13.14 15.96 5.09
C ARG A 180 11.88 16.41 5.86
N ASP A 181 10.71 15.89 5.47
CA ASP A 181 9.42 16.18 6.07
C ASP A 181 8.51 14.93 6.05
N MET A 182 8.79 13.97 6.95
CA MET A 182 8.02 12.73 7.10
C MET A 182 6.51 12.99 7.34
N GLU A 183 6.18 14.08 8.04
CA GLU A 183 4.79 14.44 8.35
C GLU A 183 4.04 14.92 7.11
N ALA A 184 4.64 15.78 6.27
CA ALA A 184 4.04 16.20 5.02
C ALA A 184 3.81 15.03 4.05
N HIS A 185 4.71 14.04 4.04
CA HIS A 185 4.54 12.83 3.22
C HIS A 185 3.41 11.93 3.73
N LEU A 186 3.28 11.78 5.05
CA LEU A 186 2.15 11.08 5.65
C LEU A 186 0.84 11.81 5.35
N ASP A 187 0.77 13.14 5.51
CA ASP A 187 -0.39 13.96 5.17
C ASP A 187 -0.78 13.77 3.70
N ALA A 188 0.17 13.91 2.77
CA ALA A 188 -0.04 13.71 1.33
C ALA A 188 -0.61 12.31 1.03
N TRP A 189 -0.10 11.29 1.70
CA TRP A 189 -0.60 9.92 1.56
C TRP A 189 -1.99 9.73 2.14
N LEU A 190 -2.27 10.23 3.33
CA LEU A 190 -3.60 10.14 3.94
C LEU A 190 -4.64 10.88 3.08
N VAL A 191 -4.26 12.02 2.47
CA VAL A 191 -5.10 12.75 1.51
C VAL A 191 -5.32 11.93 0.24
N ARG A 192 -4.26 11.37 -0.35
CA ARG A 192 -4.34 10.53 -1.55
C ARG A 192 -5.25 9.33 -1.33
N HIS A 193 -5.21 8.72 -0.16
CA HIS A 193 -5.99 7.53 0.17
C HIS A 193 -7.29 7.84 0.93
N ARG A 194 -7.67 9.11 1.10
CA ARG A 194 -8.91 9.55 1.78
C ARG A 194 -9.11 8.98 3.18
N PHE A 195 -8.03 8.86 3.96
CA PHE A 195 -8.11 8.53 5.38
C PHE A 195 -8.46 9.79 6.19
N TRP A 196 -9.67 10.32 5.96
CA TRP A 196 -10.12 11.59 6.54
C TRP A 196 -10.15 11.59 8.06
N ASP A 197 -10.53 10.48 8.69
CA ASP A 197 -10.52 10.35 10.15
C ASP A 197 -9.10 10.38 10.74
N ALA A 198 -8.11 9.83 10.02
CA ALA A 198 -6.72 9.89 10.42
C ALA A 198 -6.15 11.31 10.25
N LEU A 199 -6.50 12.00 9.15
CA LEU A 199 -6.14 13.41 8.95
C LEU A 199 -6.72 14.33 10.02
N ARG A 200 -7.94 14.04 10.48
CA ARG A 200 -8.56 14.77 11.60
C ARG A 200 -7.74 14.65 12.88
N GLU A 201 -7.11 13.50 13.12
CA GLU A 201 -6.27 13.25 14.29
C GLU A 201 -4.86 13.84 14.12
N LEU A 202 -4.39 14.04 12.88
CA LEU A 202 -3.05 14.55 12.57
C LEU A 202 -3.01 16.08 12.41
N ASP A 203 -4.05 16.68 11.81
CA ASP A 203 -4.14 18.12 11.50
C ASP A 203 -5.31 18.75 12.26
N GLU A 204 -5.02 19.16 13.50
CA GLU A 204 -5.99 19.76 14.42
C GLU A 204 -6.58 21.07 13.87
N GLU A 205 -5.79 21.87 13.15
CA GLU A 205 -6.21 23.15 12.58
C GLU A 205 -7.37 22.97 11.59
N LYS A 206 -7.32 21.90 10.79
CA LYS A 206 -8.33 21.59 9.76
C LYS A 206 -9.24 20.43 10.15
N ALA A 207 -9.25 20.04 11.42
CA ALA A 207 -9.99 18.88 11.92
C ALA A 207 -11.48 18.90 11.55
N GLU A 208 -12.13 20.07 11.53
CA GLU A 208 -13.55 20.17 11.15
C GLU A 208 -13.78 19.92 9.64
N VAL A 209 -12.82 20.29 8.78
CA VAL A 209 -12.88 19.96 7.34
C VAL A 209 -12.67 18.47 7.13
N TRP A 210 -11.68 17.88 7.81
CA TRP A 210 -11.43 16.44 7.75
C TRP A 210 -12.62 15.64 8.27
N ARG A 211 -13.25 16.09 9.36
CA ARG A 211 -14.49 15.50 9.88
C ARG A 211 -15.65 15.62 8.90
N LEU A 212 -15.81 16.76 8.23
CA LEU A 212 -16.83 16.95 7.19
C LEU A 212 -16.66 15.95 6.04
N LEU A 213 -15.42 15.75 5.57
CA LEU A 213 -15.11 14.78 4.51
C LEU A 213 -15.28 13.33 4.97
N ALA A 214 -14.86 12.99 6.20
CA ALA A 214 -15.08 11.68 6.80
C ALA A 214 -16.58 11.34 6.88
N GLU A 215 -17.38 12.26 7.39
CA GLU A 215 -18.83 12.07 7.48
C GLU A 215 -19.48 11.94 6.10
N ARG A 216 -19.00 12.72 5.11
CA ARG A 216 -19.46 12.61 3.71
C ARG A 216 -19.13 11.23 3.13
N GLN A 217 -17.90 10.76 3.29
CA GLN A 217 -17.45 9.44 2.86
C GLN A 217 -18.26 8.31 3.54
N ALA A 218 -18.69 8.52 4.78
CA ALA A 218 -19.59 7.63 5.49
C ALA A 218 -21.05 7.69 5.00
N GLY A 219 -21.44 8.68 4.18
CA GLY A 219 -22.82 8.85 3.69
C GLY A 219 -23.63 9.95 4.41
N GLY A 220 -23.00 10.73 5.28
CA GLY A 220 -23.62 11.73 6.16
C GLY A 220 -24.02 13.03 5.46
N VAL A 221 -25.24 13.50 5.77
CA VAL A 221 -25.83 14.71 5.15
C VAL A 221 -26.12 15.85 6.14
N ALA A 222 -25.80 15.70 7.43
CA ALA A 222 -26.12 16.68 8.47
C ALA A 222 -24.87 17.37 9.05
N VAL A 223 -24.98 18.67 9.37
CA VAL A 223 -23.94 19.45 10.06
C VAL A 223 -24.59 20.24 11.19
N PRO A 224 -24.17 20.06 12.46
CA PRO A 224 -24.65 20.90 13.56
C PRO A 224 -24.32 22.37 13.33
N LYS A 225 -25.21 23.29 13.73
CA LYS A 225 -25.06 24.73 13.50
C LYS A 225 -23.74 25.28 14.04
N GLU A 226 -23.32 24.85 15.22
CA GLU A 226 -22.04 25.24 15.84
C GLU A 226 -20.84 24.84 14.99
N ARG A 227 -20.92 23.70 14.30
CA ARG A 227 -19.86 23.24 13.40
C ARG A 227 -19.84 24.04 12.10
N ALA A 228 -21.00 24.44 11.59
CA ALA A 228 -21.09 25.30 10.42
C ALA A 228 -20.35 26.65 10.65
N VAL A 229 -20.39 27.19 11.87
CA VAL A 229 -19.63 28.40 12.24
C VAL A 229 -18.12 28.17 12.16
N ARG A 230 -17.62 27.05 12.69
CA ARG A 230 -16.18 26.70 12.62
C ARG A 230 -15.72 26.48 11.17
N LEU A 231 -16.54 25.82 10.37
CA LEU A 231 -16.27 25.62 8.93
C LEU A 231 -16.24 26.94 8.17
N ALA A 232 -17.11 27.90 8.51
CA ALA A 232 -17.09 29.24 7.92
C ALA A 232 -15.78 29.99 8.25
N ALA A 233 -15.25 29.84 9.47
CA ALA A 233 -13.94 30.40 9.84
C ALA A 233 -12.78 29.81 9.01
N LEU A 234 -12.94 28.58 8.50
CA LEU A 234 -12.01 27.91 7.58
C LEU A 234 -12.32 28.20 6.10
N GLY A 235 -13.18 29.18 5.80
CA GLY A 235 -13.53 29.59 4.43
C GLY A 235 -14.49 28.65 3.70
N VAL A 236 -15.15 27.73 4.42
CA VAL A 236 -16.18 26.84 3.88
C VAL A 236 -17.55 27.43 4.20
N ASP A 237 -18.08 28.23 3.27
CA ASP A 237 -19.41 28.84 3.41
C ASP A 237 -20.56 27.81 3.43
N GLU A 238 -21.71 28.26 3.93
CA GLU A 238 -22.91 27.45 4.09
C GLU A 238 -23.40 26.82 2.77
N GLY A 239 -23.25 27.53 1.64
CA GLY A 239 -23.62 27.01 0.32
C GLY A 239 -22.77 25.81 -0.10
N LYS A 240 -21.46 25.85 0.14
CA LYS A 240 -20.54 24.73 -0.11
C LYS A 240 -20.80 23.56 0.83
N VAL A 241 -21.05 23.84 2.11
CA VAL A 241 -21.47 22.80 3.07
C VAL A 241 -22.76 22.14 2.58
N GLY A 242 -23.76 22.93 2.18
CA GLY A 242 -25.01 22.42 1.63
C GLY A 242 -24.80 21.50 0.43
N LYS A 243 -23.97 21.91 -0.53
CA LYS A 243 -23.67 21.09 -1.72
C LYS A 243 -22.92 19.80 -1.40
N LEU A 244 -21.95 19.84 -0.48
CA LEU A 244 -21.24 18.63 0.00
C LEU A 244 -22.16 17.63 0.71
N ARG A 245 -23.30 18.10 1.23
CA ARG A 245 -24.31 17.31 1.92
C ARG A 245 -25.51 16.94 1.06
N GLU A 246 -25.55 17.36 -0.21
CA GLU A 246 -26.56 16.86 -1.13
C GLU A 246 -26.48 15.34 -1.20
N ARG A 247 -27.63 14.68 -1.08
CA ARG A 247 -27.71 13.21 -1.01
C ARG A 247 -26.99 12.55 -2.19
N THR A 248 -27.20 13.04 -3.40
CA THR A 248 -26.59 12.48 -4.61
C THR A 248 -25.07 12.64 -4.61
N GLU A 249 -24.56 13.79 -4.17
CA GLU A 249 -23.12 14.07 -4.11
C GLU A 249 -22.43 13.30 -2.99
N THR A 250 -23.11 13.13 -1.85
CA THR A 250 -22.66 12.34 -0.72
C THR A 250 -22.63 10.85 -1.07
N MET A 251 -23.66 10.35 -1.77
CA MET A 251 -23.72 8.97 -2.25
C MET A 251 -22.58 8.65 -3.22
N ARG A 252 -22.31 9.54 -4.17
CA ARG A 252 -21.21 9.38 -5.13
C ARG A 252 -19.86 9.37 -4.41
N ALA A 253 -19.63 10.31 -3.51
CA ALA A 253 -18.39 10.37 -2.72
C ALA A 253 -18.19 9.12 -1.89
N ALA A 254 -19.21 8.72 -1.12
CA ALA A 254 -19.17 7.50 -0.33
C ALA A 254 -18.86 6.28 -1.22
N LEU A 255 -19.47 6.15 -2.40
CA LEU A 255 -19.23 5.01 -3.28
C LEU A 255 -17.78 5.02 -3.81
N PHE A 256 -17.37 6.11 -4.45
CA PHE A 256 -16.09 6.16 -5.16
C PHE A 256 -14.89 6.27 -4.23
N GLU A 257 -14.97 7.03 -3.14
CA GLU A 257 -13.86 7.14 -2.19
C GLU A 257 -13.63 5.84 -1.42
N ARG A 258 -14.70 5.10 -1.08
CA ARG A 258 -14.59 3.78 -0.42
C ARG A 258 -14.05 2.72 -1.37
N LEU A 259 -14.55 2.68 -2.61
CA LEU A 259 -13.97 1.84 -3.67
C LEU A 259 -12.49 2.15 -3.89
N GLY A 260 -12.14 3.43 -3.94
CA GLY A 260 -10.77 3.94 -4.06
C GLY A 260 -9.86 3.56 -2.91
N ARG A 261 -10.42 3.49 -1.70
CA ARG A 261 -9.75 2.94 -0.53
C ARG A 261 -9.52 1.44 -0.68
N GLY A 262 -10.27 0.73 -1.52
CA GLY A 262 -10.26 -0.73 -1.62
C GLY A 262 -11.30 -1.40 -0.70
N GLU A 263 -12.27 -0.63 -0.19
CA GLU A 263 -13.40 -1.20 0.54
C GLU A 263 -14.35 -1.91 -0.41
N ALA A 264 -15.05 -2.92 0.10
CA ALA A 264 -16.10 -3.58 -0.65
C ALA A 264 -17.24 -2.61 -1.01
N ALA A 265 -17.78 -2.78 -2.20
CA ALA A 265 -18.87 -1.96 -2.72
C ALA A 265 -20.17 -2.21 -1.96
N ASP A 266 -20.49 -1.40 -0.94
CA ASP A 266 -21.74 -1.52 -0.16
C ASP A 266 -22.96 -1.73 -1.07
N TYR A 267 -23.71 -2.81 -0.85
CA TYR A 267 -24.83 -3.17 -1.72
C TYR A 267 -25.92 -2.10 -1.76
N GLY A 268 -26.24 -1.51 -0.59
CA GLY A 268 -27.22 -0.44 -0.49
C GLY A 268 -26.77 0.80 -1.24
N LEU A 269 -25.50 1.16 -1.08
CA LEU A 269 -24.89 2.32 -1.73
C LEU A 269 -24.76 2.16 -3.24
N LEU A 270 -24.26 1.00 -3.71
CA LEU A 270 -24.15 0.67 -5.12
C LEU A 270 -25.54 0.64 -5.77
N ARG A 271 -26.55 0.09 -5.09
CA ARG A 271 -27.93 0.11 -5.59
C ARG A 271 -28.50 1.52 -5.66
N ALA A 272 -28.36 2.32 -4.61
CA ALA A 272 -28.82 3.70 -4.61
C ALA A 272 -28.19 4.48 -5.76
N TRP A 273 -26.87 4.35 -5.95
CA TRP A 273 -26.16 4.96 -7.07
C TRP A 273 -26.66 4.46 -8.42
N TYR A 274 -26.86 3.14 -8.58
CA TYR A 274 -27.31 2.54 -9.82
C TYR A 274 -28.68 3.08 -10.22
N VAL A 275 -29.63 3.07 -9.28
CA VAL A 275 -31.00 3.55 -9.48
C VAL A 275 -31.05 5.03 -9.81
N GLU A 276 -30.38 5.87 -9.02
CA GLU A 276 -30.36 7.32 -9.23
C GLU A 276 -29.69 7.70 -10.56
N THR A 277 -28.58 7.03 -10.89
CA THR A 277 -27.87 7.27 -12.16
C THR A 277 -28.71 6.84 -13.35
N LEU A 278 -29.29 5.64 -13.30
CA LEU A 278 -30.13 5.12 -14.38
C LEU A 278 -31.41 5.96 -14.58
N ASP A 279 -32.10 6.34 -13.50
CA ASP A 279 -33.28 7.21 -13.59
C ASP A 279 -32.92 8.62 -14.10
N GLY A 280 -31.75 9.13 -13.73
CA GLY A 280 -31.22 10.40 -14.23
C GLY A 280 -30.91 10.37 -15.72
N LEU A 281 -30.24 9.31 -16.21
CA LEU A 281 -29.97 9.11 -17.63
C LEU A 281 -31.27 8.96 -18.43
N ARG A 282 -32.21 8.14 -17.92
CA ARG A 282 -33.53 7.89 -18.53
C ARG A 282 -34.33 9.18 -18.76
N LYS A 283 -34.23 10.15 -17.85
CA LYS A 283 -34.93 11.44 -17.95
C LYS A 283 -34.26 12.43 -18.92
N ARG A 284 -32.98 12.25 -19.21
CA ARG A 284 -32.18 13.17 -20.03
C ARG A 284 -32.06 12.70 -21.48
N GLU A 285 -32.06 11.39 -21.70
CA GLU A 285 -31.94 10.78 -23.01
C GLU A 285 -33.31 10.66 -23.70
N ASN A 286 -33.34 10.85 -25.02
CA ASN A 286 -34.53 10.63 -25.83
C ASN A 286 -34.61 9.15 -26.24
N LEU A 287 -35.07 8.31 -25.31
CA LEU A 287 -35.15 6.85 -25.49
C LEU A 287 -36.41 6.44 -26.26
N SER A 288 -36.34 5.32 -26.99
CA SER A 288 -37.52 4.72 -27.61
C SER A 288 -38.54 4.30 -26.54
N PRO A 289 -39.85 4.23 -26.86
CA PRO A 289 -40.88 3.78 -25.91
C PRO A 289 -40.59 2.39 -25.32
N GLU A 290 -39.97 1.51 -26.11
CA GLU A 290 -39.59 0.15 -25.72
C GLU A 290 -38.48 0.18 -24.66
N THR A 291 -37.39 0.90 -24.93
CA THR A 291 -36.28 1.09 -24.00
C THR A 291 -36.76 1.78 -22.73
N GLN A 292 -37.58 2.83 -22.86
CA GLN A 292 -38.16 3.56 -21.74
C GLN A 292 -38.98 2.65 -20.82
N THR A 293 -39.74 1.71 -21.39
CA THR A 293 -40.54 0.74 -20.63
C THR A 293 -39.66 -0.20 -19.83
N VAL A 294 -38.65 -0.81 -20.47
CA VAL A 294 -37.72 -1.75 -19.80
C VAL A 294 -36.96 -1.06 -18.67
N VAL A 295 -36.40 0.12 -18.94
CA VAL A 295 -35.62 0.88 -17.94
C VAL A 295 -36.51 1.38 -16.80
N SER A 296 -37.72 1.87 -17.08
CA SER A 296 -38.66 2.33 -16.04
C SER A 296 -39.10 1.19 -15.13
N ARG A 297 -39.37 0.01 -15.71
CA ARG A 297 -39.68 -1.21 -14.95
C ARG A 297 -38.51 -1.59 -14.04
N LEU A 298 -37.29 -1.63 -14.58
CA LEU A 298 -36.09 -1.96 -13.79
C LEU A 298 -35.88 -0.95 -12.64
N VAL A 299 -35.99 0.35 -12.89
CA VAL A 299 -35.86 1.38 -11.86
C VAL A 299 -36.91 1.21 -10.76
N ALA A 300 -38.17 0.97 -11.13
CA ALA A 300 -39.26 0.73 -10.18
C ALA A 300 -39.01 -0.54 -9.34
N GLU A 301 -38.55 -1.61 -9.98
CA GLU A 301 -38.22 -2.87 -9.33
C GLU A 301 -37.03 -2.76 -8.38
N LEU A 302 -35.98 -2.02 -8.73
CA LEU A 302 -34.82 -1.80 -7.88
C LEU A 302 -35.14 -0.85 -6.70
N ARG A 303 -36.08 0.08 -6.87
CA ARG A 303 -36.61 0.95 -5.80
C ARG A 303 -37.49 0.17 -4.82
N ASN A 304 -38.31 -0.77 -5.30
CA ASN A 304 -39.28 -1.47 -4.47
C ASN A 304 -38.68 -2.73 -3.82
N ARG A 305 -38.35 -2.63 -2.52
CA ARG A 305 -37.78 -3.71 -1.70
C ARG A 305 -38.83 -4.65 -1.09
N ALA A 306 -40.12 -4.31 -1.15
CA ALA A 306 -41.20 -4.99 -0.40
C ALA A 306 -41.40 -6.47 -0.76
N GLY A 307 -40.81 -6.95 -1.86
CA GLY A 307 -40.98 -8.33 -2.32
C GLY A 307 -40.30 -9.41 -1.49
N GLY A 308 -39.29 -9.12 -0.65
CA GLY A 308 -38.71 -10.06 0.34
C GLY A 308 -38.10 -11.38 -0.19
N VAL A 309 -38.31 -11.72 -1.46
CA VAL A 309 -37.89 -12.92 -2.18
C VAL A 309 -36.83 -12.47 -3.19
N GLY A 310 -35.58 -12.84 -2.91
CA GLY A 310 -34.40 -12.31 -3.58
C GLY A 310 -34.25 -12.81 -5.02
N ASN A 311 -34.00 -11.88 -5.95
CA ASN A 311 -33.16 -12.04 -7.15
C ASN A 311 -33.01 -10.70 -7.88
N LEU A 312 -32.61 -9.62 -7.18
CA LEU A 312 -32.48 -8.28 -7.82
C LEU A 312 -31.40 -8.28 -8.93
N SER A 313 -30.37 -9.10 -8.80
CA SER A 313 -29.40 -9.38 -9.88
C SER A 313 -30.04 -10.04 -11.11
N GLY A 314 -31.00 -10.95 -10.92
CA GLY A 314 -31.75 -11.55 -12.02
C GLY A 314 -32.63 -10.54 -12.76
N ARG A 315 -33.12 -9.50 -12.07
CA ARG A 315 -33.87 -8.41 -12.73
C ARG A 315 -32.97 -7.59 -13.66
N LEU A 316 -31.72 -7.35 -13.27
CA LEU A 316 -30.72 -6.74 -14.16
C LEU A 316 -30.48 -7.62 -15.39
N GLN A 317 -30.30 -8.93 -15.21
CA GLN A 317 -30.10 -9.87 -16.33
C GLN A 317 -31.30 -9.92 -17.28
N ILE A 318 -32.52 -9.92 -16.75
CA ILE A 318 -33.74 -9.84 -17.57
C ILE A 318 -33.77 -8.52 -18.35
N ALA A 319 -33.49 -7.39 -17.70
CA ALA A 319 -33.44 -6.10 -18.36
C ALA A 319 -32.34 -6.02 -19.44
N MET A 320 -31.18 -6.63 -19.21
CA MET A 320 -30.10 -6.74 -20.20
C MET A 320 -30.55 -7.47 -21.46
N HIS A 321 -31.27 -8.58 -21.30
CA HIS A 321 -31.79 -9.39 -22.40
C HIS A 321 -32.94 -8.68 -23.14
N ASP A 322 -33.84 -8.04 -22.41
CA ASP A 322 -35.02 -7.38 -22.97
C ASP A 322 -34.66 -6.08 -23.71
N LEU A 323 -33.52 -5.47 -23.40
CA LEU A 323 -33.07 -4.23 -24.02
C LEU A 323 -32.46 -4.48 -25.41
N LYS A 324 -33.28 -4.33 -26.45
CA LYS A 324 -32.92 -4.56 -27.86
C LYS A 324 -32.62 -3.29 -28.66
N CYS A 325 -33.16 -2.15 -28.24
CA CYS A 325 -33.04 -0.86 -28.92
C CYS A 325 -32.07 0.08 -28.17
N ASP A 326 -31.74 1.21 -28.81
CA ASP A 326 -30.93 2.31 -28.23
C ASP A 326 -29.59 1.86 -27.62
N ILE A 327 -28.95 0.84 -28.19
CA ILE A 327 -27.75 0.19 -27.62
C ILE A 327 -26.55 1.12 -27.44
N THR A 328 -26.55 2.27 -28.11
CA THR A 328 -25.53 3.32 -28.02
C THR A 328 -25.83 4.36 -26.95
N SER A 329 -27.03 4.37 -26.35
CA SER A 329 -27.39 5.27 -25.26
C SER A 329 -26.63 4.93 -23.97
N ALA A 330 -26.40 5.92 -23.11
CA ALA A 330 -25.72 5.66 -21.84
C ALA A 330 -26.59 4.82 -20.90
N CYS A 331 -27.93 4.92 -20.99
CA CYS A 331 -28.84 4.00 -20.31
C CYS A 331 -28.60 2.56 -20.73
N ALA A 332 -28.63 2.28 -22.03
CA ALA A 332 -28.43 0.93 -22.55
C ALA A 332 -27.04 0.39 -22.20
N ALA A 333 -26.00 1.22 -22.33
CA ALA A 333 -24.63 0.85 -21.99
C ALA A 333 -24.50 0.49 -20.50
N MET A 334 -25.14 1.23 -19.60
CA MET A 334 -25.16 0.94 -18.16
C MET A 334 -25.92 -0.34 -17.82
N VAL A 335 -27.05 -0.59 -18.47
CA VAL A 335 -27.81 -1.84 -18.26
C VAL A 335 -27.02 -3.03 -18.80
N LYS A 336 -26.42 -2.92 -19.99
CA LYS A 336 -25.66 -3.99 -20.66
C LYS A 336 -24.23 -4.19 -20.15
N ASP A 337 -23.76 -3.41 -19.17
CA ASP A 337 -22.43 -3.61 -18.58
C ASP A 337 -22.42 -4.89 -17.72
N GLU A 338 -21.96 -5.99 -18.31
CA GLU A 338 -21.83 -7.30 -17.65
C GLU A 338 -20.95 -7.22 -16.39
N LYS A 339 -19.85 -6.47 -16.43
CA LYS A 339 -18.97 -6.29 -15.27
C LYS A 339 -19.68 -5.55 -14.14
N LEU A 340 -20.53 -4.58 -14.46
CA LEU A 340 -21.34 -3.87 -13.46
C LEU A 340 -22.41 -4.78 -12.85
N THR A 341 -23.06 -5.61 -13.67
CA THR A 341 -24.02 -6.62 -13.19
C THR A 341 -23.33 -7.66 -12.30
N ASP A 342 -22.12 -8.08 -12.66
CA ASP A 342 -21.30 -8.96 -11.84
C ASP A 342 -20.90 -8.31 -10.52
N LEU A 343 -20.41 -7.07 -10.55
CA LEU A 343 -20.11 -6.32 -9.34
C LEU A 343 -21.34 -6.21 -8.44
N TYR A 344 -22.51 -5.91 -9.01
CA TYR A 344 -23.78 -5.83 -8.28
C TYR A 344 -24.17 -7.16 -7.65
N ARG A 345 -24.01 -8.27 -8.37
CA ARG A 345 -24.25 -9.63 -7.87
C ARG A 345 -23.30 -10.00 -6.73
N HIS A 346 -22.02 -9.67 -6.85
CA HIS A 346 -21.03 -9.90 -5.79
C HIS A 346 -21.34 -9.04 -4.56
N ALA A 347 -21.61 -7.75 -4.75
CA ALA A 347 -21.96 -6.81 -3.68
C ALA A 347 -23.24 -7.22 -2.94
N ALA A 348 -24.22 -7.79 -3.64
CA ALA A 348 -25.46 -8.31 -3.05
C ALA A 348 -25.22 -9.50 -2.10
N SER A 349 -24.07 -10.18 -2.20
CA SER A 349 -23.66 -11.13 -1.19
C SER A 349 -23.17 -10.38 0.04
N HIS A 350 -23.68 -10.72 1.21
CA HIS A 350 -23.18 -10.12 2.46
C HIS A 350 -21.70 -10.43 2.72
N ARG A 351 -21.16 -11.47 2.05
CA ARG A 351 -19.74 -11.81 2.08
C ARG A 351 -18.88 -10.66 1.55
N ALA A 352 -19.37 -9.89 0.59
CA ALA A 352 -18.61 -8.77 0.01
C ALA A 352 -18.16 -7.76 1.08
N HIS A 353 -19.03 -7.39 2.03
CA HIS A 353 -18.70 -6.36 3.04
C HIS A 353 -17.82 -6.85 4.18
N LEU A 354 -17.68 -8.17 4.36
CA LEU A 354 -17.00 -8.80 5.51
C LEU A 354 -15.76 -9.62 5.16
N THR A 355 -15.48 -9.89 3.88
CA THR A 355 -14.24 -10.61 3.53
C THR A 355 -13.06 -9.64 3.65
N PRO A 356 -11.90 -10.08 4.18
CA PRO A 356 -10.65 -9.33 4.03
C PRO A 356 -10.31 -9.12 2.53
N GLU A 357 -9.34 -8.25 2.25
CA GLU A 357 -8.87 -7.83 0.92
C GLU A 357 -8.29 -8.96 0.03
N LEU A 358 -8.99 -10.07 -0.13
CA LEU A 358 -8.87 -10.83 -1.36
C LEU A 358 -9.68 -10.04 -2.39
N GLN A 359 -9.00 -9.01 -2.92
CA GLN A 359 -9.34 -8.24 -4.10
C GLN A 359 -10.20 -9.10 -5.01
N VAL A 360 -11.37 -8.62 -5.45
CA VAL A 360 -11.80 -9.05 -6.78
C VAL A 360 -10.74 -8.45 -7.69
N PRO A 361 -9.74 -9.23 -8.16
CA PRO A 361 -8.61 -8.65 -8.84
C PRO A 361 -9.15 -8.13 -10.17
N GLY A 362 -8.84 -6.87 -10.50
CA GLY A 362 -9.18 -6.34 -11.79
C GLY A 362 -9.82 -4.96 -11.79
N HIS A 363 -9.93 -4.44 -13.00
CA HIS A 363 -10.52 -3.14 -13.26
C HIS A 363 -12.00 -3.11 -12.91
N LEU A 364 -12.43 -1.97 -12.35
CA LEU A 364 -13.83 -1.66 -12.13
C LEU A 364 -14.60 -1.63 -13.46
N PRO A 365 -15.93 -1.80 -13.42
CA PRO A 365 -16.77 -1.71 -14.61
C PRO A 365 -16.59 -0.38 -15.36
N PRO A 366 -16.47 -0.37 -16.70
CA PRO A 366 -16.21 0.86 -17.48
C PRO A 366 -17.25 1.97 -17.25
N THR A 367 -18.52 1.59 -17.07
CA THR A 367 -19.60 2.56 -16.80
C THR A 367 -19.47 3.22 -15.43
N LEU A 368 -18.98 2.48 -14.43
CA LEU A 368 -18.69 2.98 -13.09
C LEU A 368 -17.48 3.93 -13.10
N VAL A 369 -16.40 3.57 -13.80
CA VAL A 369 -15.22 4.44 -13.99
C VAL A 369 -15.60 5.73 -14.69
N SER A 370 -16.37 5.65 -15.78
CA SER A 370 -16.85 6.83 -16.52
C SER A 370 -17.73 7.74 -15.66
N ALA A 371 -18.52 7.16 -14.74
CA ALA A 371 -19.32 7.93 -13.80
C ALA A 371 -18.46 8.63 -12.73
N ALA A 372 -17.43 7.96 -12.23
CA ALA A 372 -16.45 8.54 -11.32
C ALA A 372 -15.75 9.75 -11.96
N ASP A 373 -15.26 9.58 -13.19
CA ASP A 373 -14.57 10.65 -13.93
C ASP A 373 -15.43 11.91 -14.07
N ARG A 374 -16.72 11.74 -14.40
CA ARG A 374 -17.65 12.88 -14.53
C ARG A 374 -17.91 13.56 -13.19
N TRP A 375 -18.05 12.79 -12.12
CA TRP A 375 -18.27 13.31 -10.79
C TRP A 375 -17.05 14.10 -10.29
N GLU A 376 -15.84 13.52 -10.42
CA GLU A 376 -14.59 14.12 -9.96
C GLU A 376 -14.31 15.49 -10.61
N LYS A 377 -14.74 15.74 -11.87
CA LYS A 377 -14.55 17.05 -12.52
C LYS A 377 -15.29 18.19 -11.80
N GLY A 378 -16.42 17.89 -11.14
CA GLY A 378 -17.31 18.87 -10.52
C GLY A 378 -17.34 18.81 -9.00
N ASP A 379 -16.56 17.89 -8.40
CA ASP A 379 -16.67 17.59 -6.98
C ASP A 379 -16.23 18.75 -6.09
N GLN A 380 -17.03 19.06 -5.06
CA GLN A 380 -16.70 20.12 -4.12
C GLN A 380 -15.61 19.71 -3.12
N GLY A 381 -15.48 18.41 -2.82
CA GLY A 381 -14.42 17.90 -1.95
C GLY A 381 -13.04 18.05 -2.60
N VAL A 382 -12.93 17.69 -3.88
CA VAL A 382 -11.74 17.96 -4.72
C VAL A 382 -11.34 19.44 -4.68
N ASN A 383 -12.32 20.34 -4.84
CA ASN A 383 -12.06 21.79 -4.77
C ASN A 383 -11.64 22.27 -3.37
N LEU A 384 -12.18 21.65 -2.31
CA LEU A 384 -11.81 21.95 -0.93
C LEU A 384 -10.38 21.53 -0.64
N ILE A 385 -9.98 20.31 -1.01
CA ILE A 385 -8.60 19.80 -0.88
C ILE A 385 -7.61 20.75 -1.57
N LYS A 386 -7.93 21.19 -2.80
CA LYS A 386 -7.10 22.14 -3.55
C LYS A 386 -6.93 23.48 -2.83
N ARG A 387 -7.98 24.00 -2.17
CA ARG A 387 -7.92 25.25 -1.39
C ARG A 387 -7.07 25.13 -0.13
N LEU A 388 -6.97 23.93 0.44
CA LEU A 388 -6.07 23.65 1.57
C LEU A 388 -4.60 23.52 1.14
N GLY A 389 -4.27 23.82 -0.13
CA GLY A 389 -2.92 23.69 -0.66
C GLY A 389 -2.47 22.24 -0.87
N ARG A 390 -3.42 21.29 -0.94
CA ARG A 390 -3.14 19.86 -1.11
C ARG A 390 -3.45 19.40 -2.53
N THR A 391 -2.80 18.32 -2.96
CA THR A 391 -3.04 17.71 -4.28
C THR A 391 -4.38 16.95 -4.27
N PRO A 392 -5.31 17.25 -5.18
CA PRO A 392 -6.61 16.57 -5.22
C PRO A 392 -6.55 15.34 -6.13
N TRP A 393 -5.97 14.24 -5.64
CA TRP A 393 -5.93 12.98 -6.39
C TRP A 393 -7.34 12.41 -6.66
N PRO A 394 -7.55 11.67 -7.76
CA PRO A 394 -8.82 10.99 -8.07
C PRO A 394 -9.10 9.81 -7.18
N ALA A 395 -10.38 9.64 -6.87
CA ALA A 395 -10.88 8.67 -5.92
C ALA A 395 -10.38 7.26 -6.26
N LEU A 396 -10.42 6.91 -7.54
CA LEU A 396 -10.08 5.57 -8.02
C LEU A 396 -8.62 5.41 -8.48
N GLY A 397 -7.74 6.40 -8.23
CA GLY A 397 -6.39 6.43 -8.78
C GLY A 397 -6.36 6.71 -10.30
N SER A 398 -5.20 6.59 -10.94
CA SER A 398 -5.04 6.72 -12.39
C SER A 398 -5.04 5.38 -13.12
N GLY A 399 -4.73 4.30 -12.41
CA GLY A 399 -4.42 2.97 -12.95
C GLY A 399 -3.01 2.85 -13.54
N ASP A 400 -2.20 3.92 -13.51
CA ASP A 400 -0.87 3.91 -14.12
C ASP A 400 0.16 3.30 -13.17
N VAL A 401 1.10 2.54 -13.73
CA VAL A 401 2.25 1.97 -13.00
C VAL A 401 3.54 2.45 -13.65
N LEU A 402 4.45 3.02 -12.85
CA LEU A 402 5.75 3.50 -13.31
C LEU A 402 6.86 2.51 -12.94
N GLY A 403 7.64 2.07 -13.92
CA GLY A 403 8.88 1.34 -13.75
C GLY A 403 10.11 2.22 -13.98
N LEU A 404 11.14 2.10 -13.15
CA LEU A 404 12.49 2.63 -13.42
C LEU A 404 13.45 1.46 -13.62
N LEU A 405 14.27 1.54 -14.68
CA LEU A 405 15.27 0.53 -15.01
C LEU A 405 16.55 1.21 -15.52
N ALA A 406 17.69 0.94 -14.89
CA ALA A 406 18.98 1.38 -15.40
C ALA A 406 19.40 0.57 -16.64
N VAL A 407 19.97 1.22 -17.65
CA VAL A 407 20.50 0.54 -18.84
C VAL A 407 21.99 0.27 -18.67
N GLY A 408 22.39 -1.00 -18.80
CA GLY A 408 23.79 -1.41 -18.69
C GLY A 408 24.56 -1.31 -20.01
N MET A 409 25.88 -1.51 -19.94
CA MET A 409 26.75 -1.61 -21.12
C MET A 409 26.41 -2.86 -21.97
N GLY A 410 26.54 -2.70 -23.29
CA GLY A 410 26.34 -3.77 -24.28
C GLY A 410 27.22 -4.97 -24.00
N ARG A 411 26.67 -6.18 -24.09
CA ARG A 411 27.47 -7.41 -24.21
C ARG A 411 27.22 -7.97 -25.61
N PRO A 412 28.25 -8.06 -26.47
CA PRO A 412 28.08 -8.58 -27.82
C PRO A 412 27.38 -9.94 -27.81
N GLY A 413 26.32 -10.09 -28.63
CA GLY A 413 25.57 -11.34 -28.77
C GLY A 413 24.56 -11.62 -27.65
N ARG A 414 24.26 -10.64 -26.79
CA ARG A 414 23.24 -10.73 -25.73
C ARG A 414 22.07 -9.76 -25.90
N GLU A 415 21.92 -9.17 -27.08
CA GLU A 415 20.84 -8.23 -27.39
C GLU A 415 19.46 -8.86 -27.15
N VAL A 416 19.33 -10.16 -27.46
CA VAL A 416 18.12 -10.96 -27.20
C VAL A 416 17.83 -11.13 -25.70
N ASP A 417 18.86 -11.28 -24.86
CA ASP A 417 18.68 -11.37 -23.40
C ASP A 417 18.13 -10.05 -22.85
N ASP A 418 18.65 -8.93 -23.33
CA ASP A 418 18.25 -7.60 -22.86
C ASP A 418 16.80 -7.28 -23.26
N LEU A 419 16.41 -7.67 -24.48
CA LEU A 419 15.03 -7.59 -24.93
C LEU A 419 14.10 -8.49 -24.09
N ARG A 420 14.52 -9.71 -23.76
CA ARG A 420 13.76 -10.63 -22.89
C ARG A 420 13.60 -10.05 -21.49
N ALA A 421 14.67 -9.50 -20.92
CA ALA A 421 14.64 -8.84 -19.61
C ALA A 421 13.66 -7.66 -19.58
N ALA A 422 13.74 -6.77 -20.58
CA ALA A 422 12.82 -5.64 -20.69
C ALA A 422 11.37 -6.08 -20.86
N LYS A 423 11.11 -7.13 -21.64
CA LYS A 423 9.76 -7.73 -21.78
C LYS A 423 9.28 -8.35 -20.47
N ALA A 424 10.14 -9.03 -19.71
CA ALA A 424 9.80 -9.55 -18.39
C ALA A 424 9.40 -8.41 -17.43
N VAL A 425 10.13 -7.29 -17.46
CA VAL A 425 9.81 -6.08 -16.69
C VAL A 425 8.43 -5.55 -17.09
N LEU A 426 8.18 -5.33 -18.38
CA LEU A 426 6.88 -4.86 -18.86
C LEU A 426 5.74 -5.81 -18.47
N GLY A 427 5.98 -7.13 -18.52
CA GLY A 427 5.02 -8.14 -18.05
C GLY A 427 4.70 -7.99 -16.56
N GLN A 428 5.69 -7.79 -15.71
CA GLN A 428 5.47 -7.57 -14.27
C GLN A 428 4.74 -6.26 -13.99
N LEU A 429 5.08 -5.17 -14.69
CA LEU A 429 4.36 -3.89 -14.57
C LEU A 429 2.90 -4.02 -15.03
N ALA A 430 2.64 -4.80 -16.09
CA ALA A 430 1.29 -5.09 -16.57
C ALA A 430 0.48 -5.89 -15.55
N LEU A 431 1.07 -6.93 -14.94
CA LEU A 431 0.42 -7.70 -13.87
C LEU A 431 0.03 -6.83 -12.68
N ARG A 432 0.83 -5.82 -12.34
CA ARG A 432 0.51 -4.85 -11.29
C ARG A 432 -0.62 -3.92 -11.71
N ARG A 433 -0.54 -3.34 -12.91
CA ARG A 433 -1.60 -2.51 -13.49
C ARG A 433 -2.94 -3.24 -13.48
N ASP A 434 -2.94 -4.52 -13.83
CA ASP A 434 -4.17 -5.32 -13.93
C ASP A 434 -4.83 -5.58 -12.56
N ARG A 435 -4.15 -5.29 -11.44
CA ARG A 435 -4.72 -5.32 -10.08
C ARG A 435 -5.33 -3.98 -9.67
N LEU A 436 -5.09 -2.90 -10.42
CA LEU A 436 -5.59 -1.57 -10.10
C LEU A 436 -7.04 -1.37 -10.57
N LEU A 437 -7.74 -0.45 -9.90
CA LEU A 437 -9.16 -0.17 -10.12
C LEU A 437 -9.45 0.38 -11.52
N ARG A 438 -8.50 1.08 -12.12
CA ARG A 438 -8.59 1.60 -13.49
C ARG A 438 -7.64 0.86 -14.42
N GLN A 439 -8.02 0.79 -15.69
CA GLN A 439 -7.14 0.37 -16.75
C GLN A 439 -6.24 1.55 -17.16
N GLY A 440 -5.10 1.69 -16.48
CA GLY A 440 -4.13 2.72 -16.82
C GLY A 440 -3.02 2.28 -17.78
N VAL A 441 -1.94 3.04 -17.79
CA VAL A 441 -0.81 2.86 -18.70
C VAL A 441 0.39 2.28 -17.93
N VAL A 442 1.03 1.27 -18.52
CA VAL A 442 2.35 0.83 -18.06
C VAL A 442 3.37 1.83 -18.56
N ARG A 443 4.10 2.46 -17.64
CA ARG A 443 5.13 3.46 -17.95
C ARG A 443 6.49 2.92 -17.57
N LEU A 444 7.47 3.03 -18.45
CA LEU A 444 8.85 2.63 -18.17
C LEU A 444 9.78 3.79 -18.47
N ARG A 445 10.68 4.11 -17.54
CA ARG A 445 11.76 5.07 -17.74
C ARG A 445 13.09 4.33 -17.70
N LEU A 446 13.79 4.36 -18.81
CA LEU A 446 15.12 3.78 -18.96
C LEU A 446 16.16 4.84 -18.57
N LEU A 447 16.95 4.58 -17.53
CA LEU A 447 17.99 5.50 -17.08
C LEU A 447 19.26 5.20 -17.84
N ALA A 448 19.76 6.19 -18.60
CA ALA A 448 20.88 6.03 -19.49
C ALA A 448 22.00 7.02 -19.17
N SER A 449 23.19 6.49 -18.89
CA SER A 449 24.41 7.30 -18.90
C SER A 449 24.77 7.71 -20.34
N PRO A 450 25.62 8.73 -20.53
CA PRO A 450 26.02 9.17 -21.88
C PRO A 450 26.53 8.04 -22.78
N GLU A 451 27.21 7.05 -22.22
CA GLU A 451 27.79 5.92 -22.96
C GLU A 451 26.74 4.92 -23.48
N VAL A 452 25.57 4.87 -22.85
CA VAL A 452 24.50 3.92 -23.18
C VAL A 452 23.25 4.60 -23.75
N GLY A 453 23.24 5.92 -23.91
CA GLY A 453 22.10 6.69 -24.42
C GLY A 453 21.51 6.12 -25.71
N ARG A 454 22.34 5.98 -26.76
CA ARG A 454 21.88 5.40 -28.04
C ARG A 454 21.24 4.04 -27.86
N ARG A 455 21.88 3.17 -27.08
CA ARG A 455 21.38 1.83 -26.79
C ARG A 455 20.04 1.86 -26.04
N ALA A 456 19.89 2.76 -25.07
CA ALA A 456 18.64 2.92 -24.33
C ALA A 456 17.50 3.35 -25.25
N HIS A 457 17.76 4.25 -26.20
CA HIS A 457 16.79 4.64 -27.24
C HIS A 457 16.46 3.50 -28.19
N ASP A 458 17.45 2.71 -28.60
CA ASP A 458 17.24 1.52 -29.44
C ASP A 458 16.36 0.51 -28.71
N LEU A 459 16.71 0.18 -27.46
CA LEU A 459 15.91 -0.71 -26.61
C LEU A 459 14.49 -0.18 -26.45
N ALA A 460 14.32 1.10 -26.11
CA ALA A 460 13.01 1.74 -25.96
C ALA A 460 12.15 1.59 -27.22
N ARG A 461 12.72 1.81 -28.41
CA ARG A 461 12.03 1.64 -29.70
C ARG A 461 11.62 0.19 -29.95
N GLU A 462 12.48 -0.77 -29.60
CA GLU A 462 12.20 -2.20 -29.77
C GLU A 462 11.07 -2.70 -28.86
N ILE A 463 10.95 -2.13 -27.66
CA ILE A 463 9.93 -2.52 -26.67
C ILE A 463 8.68 -1.64 -26.69
N ALA A 464 8.64 -0.57 -27.49
CA ALA A 464 7.53 0.39 -27.58
C ALA A 464 6.20 -0.17 -28.14
N GLY A 465 6.02 -1.49 -28.18
CA GLY A 465 4.77 -2.15 -28.60
C GLY A 465 3.77 -2.32 -27.45
N GLY A 466 2.47 -2.45 -27.78
CA GLY A 466 1.46 -2.90 -26.81
C GLY A 466 0.87 -1.83 -25.89
N GLY A 467 1.06 -0.54 -26.18
CA GLY A 467 0.41 0.57 -25.46
C GLY A 467 1.10 1.02 -24.17
N ALA A 468 2.36 0.63 -23.95
CA ALA A 468 3.19 1.15 -22.85
C ALA A 468 3.84 2.51 -23.22
N ASP A 469 3.99 3.39 -22.23
CA ASP A 469 4.68 4.68 -22.35
C ASP A 469 6.14 4.53 -21.92
N ILE A 470 7.03 4.35 -22.90
CA ILE A 470 8.44 4.03 -22.68
C ILE A 470 9.29 5.21 -23.12
N LYS A 471 10.08 5.77 -22.19
CA LYS A 471 10.98 6.90 -22.44
C LYS A 471 12.34 6.68 -21.82
N VAL A 472 13.34 7.38 -22.35
CA VAL A 472 14.70 7.40 -21.84
C VAL A 472 14.91 8.68 -21.03
N ILE A 473 15.54 8.56 -19.86
CA ILE A 473 16.14 9.66 -19.12
C ILE A 473 17.64 9.61 -19.46
N ASP A 474 18.07 10.49 -20.36
CA ASP A 474 19.45 10.58 -20.83
C ASP A 474 20.35 11.37 -19.89
N GLY A 475 21.67 11.22 -20.04
CA GLY A 475 22.66 12.03 -19.33
C GLY A 475 22.75 11.71 -17.83
N VAL A 476 22.37 10.49 -17.44
CA VAL A 476 22.41 10.05 -16.04
C VAL A 476 23.85 9.73 -15.66
N GLU A 477 24.55 10.72 -15.14
CA GLU A 477 25.96 10.63 -14.73
C GLU A 477 26.24 11.40 -13.44
N GLY A 478 27.46 11.24 -12.93
CA GLY A 478 27.93 11.93 -11.72
C GLY A 478 27.91 11.07 -10.47
N ASP A 479 27.92 11.73 -9.32
CA ASP A 479 27.73 11.05 -8.04
C ASP A 479 26.24 10.73 -7.78
N LEU A 480 25.95 10.12 -6.64
CA LEU A 480 24.60 9.69 -6.31
C LEU A 480 23.63 10.88 -6.17
N TYR A 481 24.07 12.04 -5.66
CA TYR A 481 23.22 13.24 -5.57
C TYR A 481 22.86 13.75 -6.95
N ALA A 482 23.85 13.87 -7.84
CA ALA A 482 23.63 14.30 -9.21
C ALA A 482 22.67 13.37 -9.96
N VAL A 483 22.87 12.04 -9.84
CA VAL A 483 21.96 11.05 -10.44
C VAL A 483 20.57 11.16 -9.84
N ARG A 484 20.43 11.26 -8.51
CA ARG A 484 19.13 11.40 -7.84
C ARG A 484 18.40 12.64 -8.35
N ASP A 485 19.05 13.79 -8.29
CA ASP A 485 18.45 15.08 -8.60
C ASP A 485 18.04 15.13 -10.07
N HIS A 486 18.88 14.63 -10.97
CA HIS A 486 18.57 14.51 -12.39
C HIS A 486 17.36 13.62 -12.66
N VAL A 487 17.27 12.46 -12.01
CA VAL A 487 16.12 11.56 -12.16
C VAL A 487 14.86 12.18 -11.56
N VAL A 488 14.93 12.78 -10.36
CA VAL A 488 13.77 13.43 -9.71
C VAL A 488 13.29 14.63 -10.53
N GLU A 489 14.20 15.42 -11.10
CA GLU A 489 13.90 16.53 -11.98
C GLU A 489 13.21 16.03 -13.25
N ALA A 490 13.77 15.03 -13.92
CA ALA A 490 13.17 14.42 -15.11
C ALA A 490 11.74 13.90 -14.83
N LEU A 491 11.54 13.18 -13.73
CA LEU A 491 10.22 12.66 -13.34
C LEU A 491 9.25 13.78 -12.92
N SER A 492 9.76 14.92 -12.43
CA SER A 492 8.97 16.09 -12.02
C SER A 492 8.68 17.04 -13.18
N SER A 493 9.46 17.00 -14.26
CA SER A 493 9.32 17.85 -15.44
C SER A 493 8.14 17.45 -16.33
N GLU A 494 7.58 16.25 -16.13
CA GLU A 494 6.37 15.82 -16.83
C GLU A 494 5.15 16.62 -16.36
N ALA A 495 4.03 16.52 -17.10
CA ALA A 495 2.85 17.37 -16.89
C ALA A 495 2.41 17.43 -15.42
N ALA A 496 1.81 18.56 -15.01
CA ALA A 496 1.25 18.72 -13.67
C ALA A 496 0.23 17.59 -13.36
N PRO A 497 0.13 17.13 -12.11
CA PRO A 497 -0.81 16.09 -11.73
C PRO A 497 -2.23 16.52 -12.09
N THR A 498 -2.89 15.74 -12.93
CA THR A 498 -4.32 15.95 -13.23
C THR A 498 -5.18 14.90 -12.55
N GLY A 499 -4.54 13.91 -11.94
CA GLY A 499 -5.13 12.73 -11.35
C GLY A 499 -5.57 11.62 -12.30
N ARG A 500 -5.65 11.92 -13.60
CA ARG A 500 -6.48 11.15 -14.52
C ARG A 500 -5.63 10.16 -15.30
N THR A 501 -6.24 9.02 -15.62
CA THR A 501 -5.66 8.05 -16.54
C THR A 501 -5.23 8.74 -17.83
N GLY A 502 -3.99 8.51 -18.26
CA GLY A 502 -3.45 9.08 -19.50
C GLY A 502 -3.16 10.59 -19.47
N SER A 503 -3.13 11.24 -18.30
CA SER A 503 -2.83 12.68 -18.16
C SER A 503 -1.43 13.10 -18.64
N GLY A 504 -0.57 12.14 -18.94
CA GLY A 504 0.86 12.37 -19.16
C GLY A 504 1.64 12.72 -17.89
N SER A 505 0.98 13.00 -16.75
CA SER A 505 1.67 13.27 -15.50
C SER A 505 2.14 11.99 -14.84
N LEU A 506 3.42 11.95 -14.45
CA LEU A 506 3.91 10.85 -13.63
C LEU A 506 3.45 10.94 -12.18
N ARG A 507 3.11 12.13 -11.66
CA ARG A 507 2.65 12.26 -10.26
C ARG A 507 1.29 11.61 -10.00
N ASP A 508 0.58 11.24 -11.06
CA ASP A 508 -0.70 10.54 -10.99
C ASP A 508 -0.55 9.02 -10.85
N VAL A 509 0.63 8.43 -11.09
CA VAL A 509 0.78 6.95 -11.06
C VAL A 509 0.45 6.38 -9.69
N ASP A 510 -0.15 5.20 -9.68
CA ASP A 510 -0.60 4.52 -8.47
C ASP A 510 0.47 3.63 -7.85
N GLU A 511 1.48 3.20 -8.60
CA GLU A 511 2.61 2.43 -8.08
C GLU A 511 3.92 2.82 -8.78
N LEU A 512 5.02 2.85 -8.02
CA LEU A 512 6.38 2.92 -8.54
C LEU A 512 7.09 1.58 -8.32
N VAL A 513 7.77 1.07 -9.34
CA VAL A 513 8.54 -0.17 -9.32
C VAL A 513 9.97 0.12 -9.76
N LEU A 514 10.93 -0.13 -8.88
CA LEU A 514 12.34 -0.03 -9.17
C LEU A 514 12.87 -1.41 -9.56
N VAL A 515 13.49 -1.51 -10.73
CA VAL A 515 14.08 -2.77 -11.20
C VAL A 515 15.58 -2.74 -10.99
N LEU A 516 16.05 -3.46 -9.99
CA LEU A 516 17.48 -3.63 -9.76
C LEU A 516 18.04 -4.64 -10.74
N ASN A 517 18.93 -4.18 -11.61
CA ASN A 517 19.68 -5.03 -12.52
C ASN A 517 21.17 -4.99 -12.16
N PRO A 518 22.01 -5.89 -12.68
CA PRO A 518 23.46 -5.84 -12.50
C PRO A 518 24.16 -4.69 -13.26
N GLY A 519 23.45 -3.57 -13.50
CA GLY A 519 23.94 -2.37 -14.17
C GLY A 519 24.96 -1.56 -13.34
N PRO A 520 25.33 -0.34 -13.80
CA PRO A 520 26.27 0.51 -13.09
C PRO A 520 25.77 0.77 -11.67
N PRO A 521 26.53 0.40 -10.61
CA PRO A 521 26.04 0.50 -9.24
C PRO A 521 25.57 1.92 -8.89
N MET A 522 26.31 2.96 -9.28
CA MET A 522 25.96 4.35 -9.03
C MET A 522 24.59 4.76 -9.62
N THR A 523 24.28 4.34 -10.84
CA THR A 523 22.97 4.62 -11.47
C THR A 523 21.84 3.93 -10.71
N ASN A 524 22.04 2.69 -10.28
CA ASN A 524 21.04 1.95 -9.49
C ASN A 524 20.80 2.58 -8.12
N TYR A 525 21.83 3.02 -7.40
CA TYR A 525 21.63 3.69 -6.11
C TYR A 525 20.99 5.07 -6.25
N GLY A 526 21.39 5.83 -7.27
CA GLY A 526 20.74 7.11 -7.58
C GLY A 526 19.29 6.94 -8.00
N MET A 527 18.96 5.86 -8.74
CA MET A 527 17.59 5.47 -9.04
C MET A 527 16.79 5.12 -7.78
N VAL A 528 17.39 4.40 -6.82
CA VAL A 528 16.73 4.09 -5.55
C VAL A 528 16.46 5.37 -4.76
N ALA A 529 17.46 6.23 -4.58
CA ALA A 529 17.29 7.50 -3.89
C ALA A 529 16.23 8.38 -4.56
N ALA A 530 16.22 8.44 -5.91
CA ALA A 530 15.21 9.16 -6.67
C ALA A 530 13.82 8.54 -6.52
N GLY A 531 13.72 7.21 -6.54
CA GLY A 531 12.46 6.49 -6.37
C GLY A 531 11.87 6.69 -4.98
N VAL A 532 12.72 6.72 -3.94
CA VAL A 532 12.30 7.05 -2.57
C VAL A 532 11.74 8.47 -2.51
N ASP A 533 12.54 9.47 -2.88
CA ASP A 533 12.12 10.89 -2.83
C ASP A 533 10.85 11.13 -3.66
N TRP A 534 10.83 10.61 -4.89
CA TRP A 534 9.72 10.81 -5.79
C TRP A 534 8.44 10.09 -5.34
N SER A 535 8.52 8.83 -4.89
CA SER A 535 7.32 8.09 -4.43
C SER A 535 6.67 8.75 -3.21
N LEU A 536 7.47 9.33 -2.32
CA LEU A 536 6.99 10.10 -1.18
C LEU A 536 6.31 11.41 -1.60
N ARG A 537 6.83 12.11 -2.62
CA ARG A 537 6.18 13.30 -3.21
C ARG A 537 4.90 12.95 -3.97
N ALA A 538 4.91 11.84 -4.70
CA ALA A 538 3.73 11.32 -5.40
C ALA A 538 2.74 10.66 -4.44
N ALA A 539 3.15 10.39 -3.21
CA ALA A 539 2.41 9.64 -2.19
C ALA A 539 1.93 8.26 -2.66
N CYS A 540 2.73 7.57 -3.49
CA CYS A 540 2.39 6.24 -4.01
C CYS A 540 3.28 5.13 -3.41
N PRO A 541 2.84 3.86 -3.41
CA PRO A 541 3.65 2.73 -3.01
C PRO A 541 4.92 2.57 -3.87
N LEU A 542 6.04 2.28 -3.21
CA LEU A 542 7.29 1.87 -3.84
C LEU A 542 7.54 0.38 -3.70
N TRP A 543 7.86 -0.25 -4.82
CA TRP A 543 8.27 -1.64 -4.92
C TRP A 543 9.69 -1.73 -5.46
N LEU A 544 10.47 -2.68 -4.95
CA LEU A 544 11.79 -3.00 -5.49
C LEU A 544 11.74 -4.44 -5.98
N THR A 545 12.13 -4.66 -7.22
CA THR A 545 12.17 -5.99 -7.85
C THR A 545 13.57 -6.23 -8.38
N GLU A 546 14.03 -7.48 -8.31
CA GLU A 546 15.36 -7.85 -8.76
C GLU A 546 15.29 -8.55 -10.12
N LEU A 547 16.09 -8.07 -11.07
CA LEU A 547 16.34 -8.74 -12.33
C LEU A 547 17.56 -9.64 -12.16
N GLY A 548 17.27 -10.91 -11.87
CA GLY A 548 18.23 -11.98 -11.74
C GLY A 548 18.37 -12.80 -13.03
N ARG A 549 18.99 -13.97 -12.86
CA ARG A 549 19.01 -15.04 -13.87
C ARG A 549 18.58 -16.34 -13.20
N ASP A 550 17.78 -17.15 -13.90
CA ASP A 550 17.39 -18.48 -13.46
C ASP A 550 18.56 -19.47 -13.53
N SER A 551 18.33 -20.73 -13.17
CA SER A 551 19.33 -21.81 -13.24
C SER A 551 19.82 -22.11 -14.65
N GLU A 552 19.06 -21.73 -15.68
CA GLU A 552 19.42 -21.87 -17.10
C GLU A 552 20.11 -20.61 -17.65
N GLY A 553 20.24 -19.56 -16.82
CA GLY A 553 20.85 -18.29 -17.18
C GLY A 553 19.91 -17.32 -17.89
N HIS A 554 18.62 -17.62 -18.03
CA HIS A 554 17.64 -16.71 -18.61
C HIS A 554 17.31 -15.56 -17.64
N PRO A 555 17.04 -14.34 -18.14
CA PRO A 555 16.60 -13.24 -17.29
C PRO A 555 15.29 -13.60 -16.57
N GLU A 556 15.29 -13.48 -15.25
CA GLU A 556 14.13 -13.74 -14.40
C GLU A 556 13.93 -12.56 -13.46
N LEU A 557 12.68 -12.17 -13.24
CA LEU A 557 12.35 -11.22 -12.18
C LEU A 557 11.96 -12.01 -10.94
N TRP A 558 12.75 -11.85 -9.89
CA TRP A 558 12.38 -12.35 -8.58
C TRP A 558 11.32 -11.41 -7.98
N HIS A 559 10.32 -11.99 -7.32
CA HIS A 559 9.18 -11.22 -6.81
C HIS A 559 9.66 -10.03 -5.98
N GLY A 560 9.23 -8.83 -6.38
CA GLY A 560 9.59 -7.62 -5.69
C GLY A 560 8.85 -7.44 -4.36
N ASP A 561 9.57 -6.94 -3.37
CA ASP A 561 9.03 -6.62 -2.06
C ASP A 561 8.59 -5.15 -1.98
N PRO A 562 7.59 -4.82 -1.14
CA PRO A 562 7.25 -3.46 -0.82
C PRO A 562 8.35 -2.87 0.06
N VAL A 563 9.21 -2.04 -0.53
CA VAL A 563 10.45 -1.56 0.11
C VAL A 563 10.24 -0.34 1.00
N LEU A 564 9.24 0.48 0.70
CA LEU A 564 8.93 1.65 1.52
C LEU A 564 7.56 1.53 2.13
N ALA A 565 7.50 0.78 3.21
CA ALA A 565 6.50 1.04 4.22
C ALA A 565 6.98 2.12 5.19
N ARG A 566 7.25 3.31 4.63
CA ARG A 566 7.77 4.47 5.35
C ARG A 566 6.99 5.71 4.97
N LEU A 567 5.77 5.77 5.49
CA LEU A 567 4.99 6.99 5.51
C LEU A 567 4.85 7.38 6.98
N GLY A 568 5.84 8.10 7.48
CA GLY A 568 5.90 8.53 8.86
C GLY A 568 6.73 7.63 9.77
N LEU A 569 6.90 8.12 11.00
CA LEU A 569 7.45 7.37 12.11
C LEU A 569 6.44 6.24 12.46
N ASP A 570 6.92 5.01 12.67
CA ASP A 570 6.06 3.88 13.05
C ASP A 570 5.16 4.21 14.24
N SER A 571 5.61 5.10 15.13
CA SER A 571 4.80 5.59 16.24
C SER A 571 3.53 6.32 15.77
N VAL A 572 3.61 7.15 14.73
CA VAL A 572 2.43 7.84 14.18
C VAL A 572 1.50 6.84 13.49
N LEU A 573 2.03 5.91 12.70
CA LEU A 573 1.23 4.87 12.06
C LEU A 573 0.56 3.95 13.08
N ALA A 574 1.28 3.53 14.11
CA ALA A 574 0.75 2.74 15.23
C ALA A 574 -0.35 3.50 15.98
N ARG A 575 -0.17 4.81 16.24
CA ARG A 575 -1.19 5.66 16.88
C ARG A 575 -2.46 5.76 16.04
N LEU A 576 -2.34 6.01 14.74
CA LEU A 576 -3.48 6.08 13.82
C LEU A 576 -4.17 4.70 13.67
N ALA A 577 -3.39 3.63 13.59
CA ALA A 577 -3.91 2.26 13.53
C ALA A 577 -4.64 1.90 14.82
N ALA A 578 -4.08 2.22 15.98
CA ALA A 578 -4.73 2.06 17.28
C ALA A 578 -6.03 2.87 17.37
N GLY A 579 -6.03 4.11 16.87
CA GLY A 579 -7.25 4.93 16.73
C GLY A 579 -8.32 4.25 15.88
N ALA A 580 -7.93 3.63 14.76
CA ALA A 580 -8.84 2.85 13.92
C ALA A 580 -9.36 1.58 14.63
N VAL A 581 -8.49 0.85 15.36
CA VAL A 581 -8.89 -0.33 16.16
C VAL A 581 -9.88 0.05 17.27
N ARG A 582 -9.73 1.22 17.91
CA ARG A 582 -10.71 1.77 18.88
C ARG A 582 -12.08 2.06 18.27
N ARG A 583 -12.18 2.11 16.94
CA ARG A 583 -13.46 2.25 16.21
C ARG A 583 -13.91 0.94 15.55
N LEU A 584 -13.20 -0.17 15.82
CA LEU A 584 -13.33 -1.45 15.13
C LEU A 584 -13.19 -1.33 13.60
N ASP A 585 -12.49 -0.30 13.10
CA ASP A 585 -12.09 -0.17 11.70
C ASP A 585 -10.78 -0.93 11.46
N LEU A 586 -10.87 -2.26 11.56
CA LEU A 586 -9.72 -3.16 11.47
C LEU A 586 -9.06 -3.15 10.09
N ARG A 587 -9.80 -2.76 9.05
CA ARG A 587 -9.26 -2.60 7.69
C ARG A 587 -8.32 -1.42 7.59
N THR A 588 -8.75 -0.25 8.08
CA THR A 588 -7.88 0.92 8.12
C THR A 588 -6.66 0.64 8.99
N ALA A 589 -6.83 -0.03 10.14
CA ALA A 589 -5.71 -0.43 10.98
C ALA A 589 -4.72 -1.33 10.23
N GLN A 590 -5.18 -2.39 9.56
CA GLN A 590 -4.32 -3.26 8.75
C GLN A 590 -3.58 -2.50 7.66
N ARG A 591 -4.26 -1.62 6.92
CA ARG A 591 -3.62 -0.82 5.86
C ARG A 591 -2.56 0.15 6.40
N LEU A 592 -2.81 0.78 7.54
CA LEU A 592 -1.82 1.65 8.18
C LEU A 592 -0.60 0.84 8.65
N VAL A 593 -0.84 -0.36 9.20
CA VAL A 593 0.22 -1.27 9.65
C VAL A 593 1.02 -1.87 8.48
N GLU A 594 0.39 -2.24 7.37
CA GLU A 594 1.06 -2.69 6.14
C GLU A 594 2.04 -1.66 5.57
N ARG A 595 1.81 -0.39 5.92
CA ARG A 595 2.58 0.79 5.51
C ARG A 595 3.63 1.23 6.54
N GLY A 596 3.78 0.54 7.67
CA GLY A 596 4.93 0.71 8.59
C GLY A 596 5.99 -0.37 8.43
N SER A 597 7.06 -0.29 9.23
CA SER A 597 8.18 -1.24 9.19
C SER A 597 7.76 -2.70 9.35
N ASP A 598 8.66 -3.65 9.08
CA ASP A 598 8.37 -5.07 9.34
C ASP A 598 8.03 -5.31 10.82
N ALA A 599 8.62 -4.56 11.76
CA ALA A 599 8.27 -4.62 13.17
C ALA A 599 6.84 -4.16 13.49
N LEU A 600 6.27 -3.23 12.70
CA LEU A 600 4.85 -2.88 12.79
C LEU A 600 4.00 -3.94 12.08
N ARG A 601 4.44 -4.42 10.90
CA ARG A 601 3.74 -5.48 10.13
C ARG A 601 3.64 -6.81 10.87
N GLU A 602 4.49 -7.07 11.86
CA GLU A 602 4.34 -8.19 12.81
C GLU A 602 2.96 -8.20 13.50
N LEU A 603 2.26 -7.06 13.57
CA LEU A 603 0.90 -6.98 14.13
C LEU A 603 -0.19 -7.45 13.15
N LEU A 604 0.11 -7.62 11.86
CA LEU A 604 -0.89 -8.00 10.86
C LEU A 604 -1.54 -9.35 11.13
N PRO A 605 -0.80 -10.43 11.50
CA PRO A 605 -1.42 -11.70 11.84
C PRO A 605 -2.41 -11.56 13.01
N ASP A 606 -2.07 -10.79 14.04
CA ASP A 606 -2.95 -10.55 15.20
C ASP A 606 -4.17 -9.70 14.84
N LEU A 607 -3.98 -8.65 14.03
CA LEU A 607 -5.09 -7.85 13.50
C LEU A 607 -6.04 -8.67 12.63
N ARG A 608 -5.51 -9.52 11.74
CA ARG A 608 -6.30 -10.39 10.86
C ARG A 608 -7.02 -11.48 11.66
N ARG A 609 -6.37 -12.03 12.69
CA ARG A 609 -6.99 -12.97 13.62
C ARG A 609 -8.11 -12.30 14.40
N PHE A 610 -7.88 -11.11 14.93
CA PHE A 610 -8.89 -10.33 15.64
C PHE A 610 -10.06 -9.96 14.72
N GLU A 611 -9.80 -9.54 13.48
CA GLU A 611 -10.83 -9.32 12.47
C GLU A 611 -11.66 -10.58 12.22
N ALA A 612 -11.00 -11.75 12.10
CA ALA A 612 -11.69 -13.02 11.95
C ALA A 612 -12.56 -13.34 13.18
N ASP A 613 -12.07 -13.13 14.41
CA ASP A 613 -12.87 -13.36 15.61
C ASP A 613 -14.13 -12.47 15.65
N VAL A 614 -13.99 -11.20 15.22
CA VAL A 614 -15.07 -10.20 15.24
C VAL A 614 -16.05 -10.38 14.08
N PHE A 615 -15.59 -10.79 12.88
CA PHE A 615 -16.41 -10.75 11.66
C PHE A 615 -16.51 -12.08 10.88
N ALA A 616 -15.67 -13.09 11.15
CA ALA A 616 -15.68 -14.34 10.40
C ALA A 616 -16.94 -15.19 10.65
N ARG A 617 -17.12 -16.19 9.77
CA ARG A 617 -18.17 -17.18 9.87
C ARG A 617 -17.86 -18.23 10.92
N ASP A 618 -18.89 -18.63 11.66
CA ASP A 618 -18.85 -19.88 12.42
C ASP A 618 -19.29 -21.02 11.50
N GLU A 619 -18.30 -21.74 10.96
CA GLU A 619 -18.49 -22.85 10.03
C GLU A 619 -19.07 -24.12 10.70
N TRP A 620 -18.99 -24.21 12.04
CA TRP A 620 -19.26 -25.45 12.77
C TRP A 620 -20.54 -25.39 13.63
N GLY A 621 -21.13 -24.21 13.79
CA GLY A 621 -22.50 -24.02 14.29
C GLY A 621 -22.73 -24.27 15.78
N ILE A 622 -21.72 -24.75 16.50
CA ILE A 622 -21.75 -24.97 17.95
C ILE A 622 -21.32 -23.69 18.65
N GLY A 623 -22.21 -23.07 19.43
CA GLY A 623 -21.87 -21.92 20.27
C GLY A 623 -22.08 -20.54 19.62
N ARG A 624 -22.95 -20.41 18.63
CA ARG A 624 -23.24 -19.12 17.96
C ARG A 624 -23.71 -18.04 18.91
N GLU A 625 -24.58 -18.38 19.86
CA GLU A 625 -25.08 -17.44 20.86
C GLU A 625 -23.94 -16.92 21.74
N LYS A 626 -22.95 -17.76 22.04
CA LYS A 626 -21.74 -17.37 22.78
C LYS A 626 -20.89 -16.39 21.97
N VAL A 627 -20.62 -16.69 20.71
CA VAL A 627 -19.89 -15.78 19.81
C VAL A 627 -20.65 -14.46 19.64
N ALA A 628 -21.98 -14.51 19.56
CA ALA A 628 -22.82 -13.33 19.43
C ALA A 628 -22.71 -12.41 20.66
N ARG A 629 -22.82 -12.98 21.87
CA ARG A 629 -22.64 -12.23 23.12
C ARG A 629 -21.26 -11.58 23.20
N ARG A 630 -20.20 -12.34 22.91
CA ARG A 630 -18.81 -11.83 22.86
C ARG A 630 -18.66 -10.63 21.92
N ARG A 631 -19.23 -10.71 20.71
CA ARG A 631 -19.18 -9.62 19.71
C ARG A 631 -19.94 -8.38 20.19
N LEU A 632 -21.14 -8.55 20.75
CA LEU A 632 -21.95 -7.44 21.27
C LEU A 632 -21.29 -6.77 22.48
N MET A 633 -20.73 -7.54 23.41
CA MET A 633 -20.00 -7.01 24.57
C MET A 633 -18.74 -6.23 24.13
N LEU A 634 -17.99 -6.73 23.14
CA LEU A 634 -16.87 -5.99 22.56
C LEU A 634 -17.33 -4.65 21.95
N ILE A 635 -18.44 -4.63 21.20
CA ILE A 635 -18.95 -3.41 20.58
C ILE A 635 -19.41 -2.41 21.63
N ASP A 636 -20.05 -2.87 22.70
CA ASP A 636 -20.43 -2.02 23.84
C ASP A 636 -19.19 -1.42 24.51
N GLU A 637 -18.17 -2.21 24.81
CA GLU A 637 -16.92 -1.74 25.43
C GLU A 637 -16.17 -0.72 24.54
N VAL A 638 -16.07 -0.98 23.24
CA VAL A 638 -15.15 -0.25 22.34
C VAL A 638 -15.82 0.91 21.63
N CYS A 639 -17.09 0.78 21.24
CA CYS A 639 -17.78 1.75 20.38
C CYS A 639 -18.96 2.43 21.08
N ALA A 640 -19.13 2.25 22.40
CA ALA A 640 -20.22 2.82 23.18
C ALA A 640 -20.54 4.28 22.85
N ASP A 641 -19.53 5.12 22.66
CA ASP A 641 -19.67 6.57 22.40
C ASP A 641 -19.97 6.92 20.94
N LEU A 642 -20.07 5.91 20.08
CA LEU A 642 -20.33 6.00 18.65
C LEU A 642 -21.65 5.27 18.33
N PRO A 643 -22.81 5.86 18.65
CA PRO A 643 -24.09 5.12 18.68
C PRO A 643 -24.49 4.58 17.30
N VAL A 644 -24.14 5.29 16.23
CA VAL A 644 -24.44 4.87 14.85
C VAL A 644 -23.52 3.74 14.37
N PRO A 645 -22.17 3.86 14.46
CA PRO A 645 -21.27 2.73 14.24
C PRO A 645 -21.63 1.50 15.08
N SER A 646 -21.95 1.68 16.37
CA SER A 646 -22.29 0.58 17.27
C SER A 646 -23.53 -0.19 16.84
N ALA A 647 -24.62 0.51 16.50
CA ALA A 647 -25.82 -0.16 15.99
C ALA A 647 -25.54 -0.94 14.70
N TYR A 648 -24.75 -0.35 13.79
CA TYR A 648 -24.37 -1.00 12.53
C TYR A 648 -23.51 -2.24 12.76
N LEU A 649 -22.40 -2.10 13.50
CA LEU A 649 -21.47 -3.18 13.82
C LEU A 649 -22.16 -4.31 14.60
N ALA A 650 -23.10 -4.00 15.50
CA ALA A 650 -23.86 -5.00 16.26
C ALA A 650 -24.68 -5.92 15.37
N VAL A 651 -25.15 -5.42 14.23
CA VAL A 651 -25.96 -6.20 13.28
C VAL A 651 -25.07 -6.92 12.28
N GLU A 652 -24.09 -6.21 11.70
CA GLU A 652 -23.24 -6.73 10.63
C GLU A 652 -22.19 -7.73 11.16
N SER A 653 -21.79 -7.65 12.42
CA SER A 653 -20.98 -8.69 13.07
C SER A 653 -21.76 -9.99 13.34
N LEU A 654 -23.09 -9.97 13.29
CA LEU A 654 -23.93 -11.14 13.57
C LEU A 654 -24.51 -11.80 12.32
N ARG A 655 -24.95 -11.04 11.32
CA ARG A 655 -25.58 -11.61 10.11
C ARG A 655 -24.68 -11.54 8.88
N PRO A 656 -24.95 -12.37 7.85
CA PRO A 656 -25.14 -13.78 7.97
C PRO A 656 -23.85 -14.51 8.35
N GLY A 657 -22.79 -13.78 8.76
CA GLY A 657 -21.54 -14.36 9.23
C GLY A 657 -21.78 -15.41 10.31
N LEU A 658 -22.54 -15.04 11.35
CA LEU A 658 -22.86 -15.93 12.46
C LEU A 658 -24.24 -16.58 12.33
N PHE A 659 -25.26 -15.79 11.99
CA PHE A 659 -26.63 -16.27 11.80
C PHE A 659 -27.07 -16.14 10.32
N PRO A 660 -27.17 -17.25 9.56
CA PRO A 660 -27.74 -17.21 8.21
C PRO A 660 -29.06 -16.45 8.18
N TRP A 661 -29.39 -15.83 7.04
CA TRP A 661 -30.49 -14.86 6.95
C TRP A 661 -31.82 -15.34 7.55
N GLN A 662 -32.17 -16.61 7.34
CA GLN A 662 -33.37 -17.22 7.91
C GLN A 662 -33.30 -17.28 9.45
N LYS A 663 -32.20 -17.80 10.01
CA LYS A 663 -31.95 -17.82 11.45
C LYS A 663 -31.87 -16.42 12.07
N TRP A 664 -31.31 -15.45 11.34
CA TRP A 664 -31.28 -14.06 11.79
C TRP A 664 -32.68 -13.45 11.91
N ARG A 665 -33.61 -13.80 11.01
CA ARG A 665 -35.02 -13.39 11.11
C ARG A 665 -35.70 -14.00 12.33
N GLU A 666 -35.48 -15.29 12.56
CA GLU A 666 -35.98 -16.01 13.74
C GLU A 666 -35.45 -15.35 15.03
N LYS A 667 -34.13 -15.11 15.12
CA LYS A 667 -33.53 -14.46 16.29
C LYS A 667 -34.05 -13.05 16.54
N ARG A 668 -34.30 -12.25 15.51
CA ARG A 668 -34.94 -10.93 15.68
C ARG A 668 -36.38 -11.01 16.18
N ALA A 669 -37.12 -12.04 15.78
CA ALA A 669 -38.47 -12.25 16.30
C ALA A 669 -38.45 -12.67 17.79
N GLU A 670 -37.40 -13.35 18.21
CA GLU A 670 -37.19 -13.79 19.60
C GLU A 670 -36.57 -12.70 20.51
N SER A 671 -35.86 -11.73 19.94
CA SER A 671 -35.10 -10.71 20.67
C SER A 671 -35.50 -9.29 20.24
N PRO A 672 -36.36 -8.60 21.03
CA PRO A 672 -36.75 -7.21 20.79
C PRO A 672 -35.55 -6.26 20.68
N ALA A 673 -34.49 -6.49 21.46
CA ALA A 673 -33.30 -5.65 21.41
C ALA A 673 -32.55 -5.78 20.08
N LEU A 674 -32.36 -7.01 19.57
CA LEU A 674 -31.76 -7.24 18.25
C LEU A 674 -32.64 -6.69 17.12
N ASP A 675 -33.97 -6.72 17.27
CA ASP A 675 -34.87 -6.12 16.29
C ASP A 675 -34.71 -4.59 16.22
N GLU A 676 -34.73 -3.92 17.37
CA GLU A 676 -34.54 -2.47 17.45
C GLU A 676 -33.14 -2.08 16.96
N LEU A 677 -32.08 -2.81 17.35
CA LEU A 677 -30.73 -2.60 16.82
C LEU A 677 -30.70 -2.74 15.29
N ALA A 678 -31.39 -3.74 14.72
CA ALA A 678 -31.52 -3.88 13.27
C ALA A 678 -32.26 -2.70 12.62
N VAL A 679 -33.31 -2.18 13.26
CA VAL A 679 -34.01 -0.97 12.80
C VAL A 679 -33.07 0.24 12.84
N LEU A 680 -32.30 0.42 13.90
CA LEU A 680 -31.34 1.52 14.09
C LEU A 680 -30.13 1.42 13.15
N ALA A 681 -29.59 0.22 12.91
CA ALA A 681 -28.53 -0.03 11.94
C ALA A 681 -28.95 0.39 10.53
N ASN A 682 -30.22 0.22 10.16
CA ASN A 682 -30.74 0.71 8.88
C ASN A 682 -30.88 2.24 8.81
N LYS A 683 -30.74 2.93 9.95
CA LYS A 683 -30.64 4.40 10.03
C LYS A 683 -29.18 4.87 9.93
N SER A 684 -28.21 3.96 10.02
CA SER A 684 -26.78 4.29 9.92
C SER A 684 -26.38 4.64 8.49
N LEU A 685 -25.40 5.54 8.39
CA LEU A 685 -24.87 6.05 7.12
C LEU A 685 -24.08 4.97 6.37
N HIS A 686 -23.43 4.05 7.11
CA HIS A 686 -22.77 2.85 6.57
C HIS A 686 -23.74 1.74 6.12
N GLY A 687 -25.03 1.88 6.42
CA GLY A 687 -26.06 0.94 6.03
C GLY A 687 -26.97 1.49 4.93
N HIS A 688 -28.13 0.84 4.77
CA HIS A 688 -29.13 1.19 3.77
C HIS A 688 -29.79 2.58 3.96
N ALA A 689 -29.29 3.50 4.78
CA ALA A 689 -29.93 4.80 4.99
C ALA A 689 -30.02 5.61 3.68
N MET A 690 -28.95 5.62 2.88
CA MET A 690 -28.94 6.27 1.56
C MET A 690 -29.92 5.64 0.57
N ASP A 691 -30.29 4.39 0.81
CA ASP A 691 -31.23 3.60 0.01
C ASP A 691 -32.68 3.68 0.54
N ARG A 692 -32.87 3.81 1.85
CA ARG A 692 -34.19 3.72 2.53
C ARG A 692 -34.80 5.05 2.96
N ARG A 693 -34.03 6.14 2.96
CA ARG A 693 -34.49 7.47 3.40
C ARG A 693 -34.31 8.49 2.28
N PRO A 694 -35.34 8.72 1.46
CA PRO A 694 -35.27 9.71 0.40
C PRO A 694 -35.25 11.16 0.90
N ASP A 695 -35.71 11.40 2.14
CA ASP A 695 -35.97 12.73 2.72
C ASP A 695 -34.81 13.32 3.54
N GLY A 696 -33.69 12.60 3.70
CA GLY A 696 -32.45 13.14 4.28
C GLY A 696 -32.50 13.55 5.76
N LYS A 697 -33.62 13.34 6.46
CA LYS A 697 -33.75 13.71 7.88
C LYS A 697 -33.02 12.72 8.78
N TYR A 698 -31.81 13.08 9.17
CA TYR A 698 -31.04 12.36 10.19
C TYR A 698 -31.42 12.88 11.58
N ARG A 699 -31.90 11.97 12.45
CA ARG A 699 -31.95 12.23 13.89
C ARG A 699 -30.75 11.54 14.53
N PRO A 700 -29.95 12.27 15.35
CA PRO A 700 -28.90 11.64 16.16
C PRO A 700 -29.48 10.47 16.96
N LEU A 701 -28.74 9.37 17.01
CA LEU A 701 -29.07 8.27 17.90
C LEU A 701 -28.55 8.61 19.30
N ASP A 702 -29.36 8.29 20.30
CA ASP A 702 -29.01 8.43 21.70
C ASP A 702 -28.02 7.33 22.10
N VAL A 703 -26.89 7.74 22.69
CA VAL A 703 -25.80 6.87 23.15
C VAL A 703 -26.30 5.89 24.21
N ASP A 704 -27.04 6.40 25.19
CA ASP A 704 -27.51 5.60 26.32
C ASP A 704 -28.52 4.55 25.85
N LYS A 705 -29.35 4.90 24.87
CA LYS A 705 -30.27 3.96 24.23
C LYS A 705 -29.52 2.81 23.54
N ILE A 706 -28.44 3.11 22.81
CA ILE A 706 -27.68 2.05 22.11
C ILE A 706 -27.00 1.11 23.11
N ARG A 707 -26.36 1.64 24.15
CA ARG A 707 -25.76 0.82 25.21
C ARG A 707 -26.80 -0.08 25.89
N ALA A 708 -27.95 0.47 26.25
CA ALA A 708 -29.04 -0.29 26.85
C ALA A 708 -29.51 -1.43 25.93
N LEU A 709 -29.63 -1.18 24.62
CA LEU A 709 -30.01 -2.21 23.64
C LEU A 709 -28.95 -3.29 23.47
N LEU A 710 -27.65 -2.94 23.46
CA LEU A 710 -26.56 -3.92 23.40
C LEU A 710 -26.58 -4.83 24.63
N HIS A 711 -26.68 -4.24 25.82
CA HIS A 711 -26.76 -4.99 27.07
C HIS A 711 -27.99 -5.91 27.13
N GLN A 712 -29.14 -5.40 26.71
CA GLN A 712 -30.38 -6.19 26.64
C GLN A 712 -30.27 -7.34 25.64
N ALA A 713 -29.68 -7.10 24.46
CA ALA A 713 -29.45 -8.16 23.47
C ALA A 713 -28.53 -9.27 24.00
N VAL A 714 -27.49 -8.93 24.77
CA VAL A 714 -26.63 -9.92 25.45
C VAL A 714 -27.43 -10.74 26.46
N CYS A 715 -28.31 -10.09 27.24
CA CYS A 715 -29.20 -10.77 28.19
C CYS A 715 -30.16 -11.74 27.49
N GLU A 716 -30.81 -11.29 26.42
CA GLU A 716 -31.75 -12.09 25.62
C GLU A 716 -31.08 -13.29 24.92
N LEU A 717 -29.76 -13.21 24.67
CA LEU A 717 -28.94 -14.32 24.17
C LEU A 717 -28.43 -15.26 25.28
N GLY A 718 -29.00 -15.20 26.48
CA GLY A 718 -28.71 -16.10 27.60
C GLY A 718 -27.73 -15.56 28.64
N GLY A 719 -27.60 -14.24 28.73
CA GLY A 719 -26.84 -13.52 29.76
C GLY A 719 -25.33 -13.49 29.54
N PRO A 720 -24.62 -12.47 30.04
CA PRO A 720 -23.16 -12.46 30.03
C PRO A 720 -22.63 -13.65 30.86
N ARG A 721 -21.61 -14.34 30.35
CA ARG A 721 -20.95 -15.45 31.03
C ARG A 721 -19.48 -15.12 31.32
N PRO A 722 -18.84 -15.78 32.30
CA PRO A 722 -17.45 -15.48 32.67
C PRO A 722 -16.45 -15.59 31.52
N ASP A 723 -16.77 -16.34 30.46
CA ASP A 723 -15.93 -16.53 29.29
C ASP A 723 -16.33 -15.66 28.08
N ASP A 724 -17.30 -14.75 28.23
CA ASP A 724 -17.70 -13.83 27.15
C ASP A 724 -16.75 -12.61 27.01
N ASP A 725 -15.86 -12.38 27.98
CA ASP A 725 -14.86 -11.29 27.97
C ASP A 725 -13.61 -11.60 27.12
N GLU A 726 -13.55 -12.76 26.46
CA GLU A 726 -12.36 -13.19 25.70
C GLU A 726 -12.00 -12.19 24.58
N LEU A 727 -12.99 -11.68 23.83
CA LEU A 727 -12.72 -10.70 22.77
C LEU A 727 -12.30 -9.34 23.33
N ILE A 728 -12.86 -8.93 24.45
CA ILE A 728 -12.46 -7.70 25.16
C ILE A 728 -11.01 -7.84 25.64
N THR A 729 -10.64 -9.02 26.16
CA THR A 729 -9.28 -9.32 26.59
C THR A 729 -8.31 -9.28 25.40
N ARG A 730 -8.63 -9.93 24.27
CA ARG A 730 -7.82 -9.87 23.04
C ARG A 730 -7.67 -8.44 22.52
N TYR A 731 -8.75 -7.66 22.53
CA TYR A 731 -8.72 -6.24 22.17
C TYR A 731 -7.75 -5.47 23.08
N LYS A 732 -7.85 -5.63 24.41
CA LYS A 732 -6.97 -4.97 25.38
C LYS A 732 -5.51 -5.37 25.17
N SER A 733 -5.22 -6.66 24.94
CA SER A 733 -3.88 -7.14 24.58
C SER A 733 -3.36 -6.49 23.30
N LEU A 734 -4.17 -6.44 22.24
CA LEU A 734 -3.78 -5.80 20.97
C LEU A 734 -3.46 -4.30 21.17
N MET A 735 -4.28 -3.60 21.96
CA MET A 735 -4.06 -2.19 22.28
C MET A 735 -2.81 -1.95 23.13
N LEU A 736 -2.46 -2.88 24.03
CA LEU A 736 -1.20 -2.84 24.78
C LEU A 736 0.01 -3.00 23.86
N VAL A 737 -0.05 -3.94 22.91
CA VAL A 737 1.04 -4.15 21.93
C VAL A 737 1.22 -2.92 21.04
N PHE A 738 0.14 -2.27 20.61
CA PHE A 738 0.23 -0.96 19.95
C PHE A 738 0.92 0.08 20.86
N GLY A 739 0.62 0.07 22.16
CA GLY A 739 1.27 0.93 23.16
C GLY A 739 2.77 0.68 23.33
N GLU A 740 3.20 -0.58 23.34
CA GLU A 740 4.62 -0.96 23.47
C GLU A 740 5.44 -0.60 22.22
N LYS A 741 4.81 -0.56 21.04
CA LYS A 741 5.43 -0.18 19.77
C LYS A 741 5.44 1.35 19.54
N LEU A 742 4.94 2.15 20.48
CA LEU A 742 5.05 3.62 20.54
C LEU A 742 6.21 4.00 21.48
N PRO A 743 7.48 4.05 21.05
CA PRO A 743 8.47 4.77 21.85
C PRO A 743 8.07 6.26 21.89
N GLU A 744 8.19 6.87 23.07
CA GLU A 744 7.89 8.28 23.34
C GLU A 744 8.58 9.26 22.38
#